data_AF-A0AAN0ILM9-F1
#
_entry.id   AF-A0AAN0ILM9-F1
#
_cell.length_a   1.000
_cell.length_b   1.000
_cell.length_c   1.000
_cell.angle_alpha   90.00
_cell.angle_beta   90.00
_cell.angle_gamma   90.00
#
_symmetry.space_group_name_H-M   'P 1'
#
loop_
_entity.id
_entity.type
_entity.pdbx_description
1 polymer ?
#
loop_
_entity_poly.entity_id
_entity_poly.type
_entity_poly.pdbx_seq_one_letter_code
_entity_poly.pdbx_strand_id
1 'polypeptide(L)'
;MAESKFPAVSARRFVWSHYPDCGFPGRVNHCAVLARNGKDGTSYMYSLGGFHATDEERVETLPDFGTGPIDILCMDIATCNWVNIDCVSKTENKDIPIRGGVPPRRYGHACVAYGDKIFMYGGFNDDDGSFRVMECFDVTRSMWLKIHATAEGCSLPQPRDGHACTANGNIMYMHGGFNPDDSYSFIDDFHAFNMDTHTWTLLPQDNDELLYRDFHTLTYIKGALVLFGGRTDVFAPMFSNQDAYETNFHEYILDEKKWTVVEPSGYQPEGRRSHCAVRYSENKVLYFGGYNSLSERHFNDIFIYDSLNRHVTEIKPYGIPPVPRRRSGHCIINSEVIFCGGTSPIEIMIKERKRKILHDHSDTFVLSLLPTLQQLAMIVVKELELDAAVLPIHIRQQLCIICNNLELRPKTLLKIMAAKKTVVRRFVWSQYPDCGFPLRVNHCSVIARNGRDGRDYMYSIGGFHETDEEKEKRIIYDDNPYFNTGPIDMYCMDIATCNWVEVNFICGDAKKEEVPPIRGGVPPRRYGHACVAYGDKIFMYGGRNDDDGSFRVMECFDITRSMWLKIHATAEGCSLPRSRDGHACTANGNIMYMHGGLDVGSYRHTNDLYAFDMDTYIWTLLPQNSDRHIAGRDFHTATLVDGKIVAFGGRCNEIRYEKAFFEYSLNKKKWTIVEPSGYQPEGRRSHCAVRYSENKVLYFGGYNSKIERHFNDVFIYDSLNQHTVEVIPFGIPPVPRRRCGYCIINNEVIFCGGTSPRDMIINGEKRSVLHDHSDTIVLSLLPTLQQLAMIAVKELELDAAVLPIHIRQQLQNF
;
A
#
# COMPACT_ATOMS: atom_id res chain seq x y z
N MET A 1 25.49 -20.62 9.41
CA MET A 1 24.37 -21.57 9.47
C MET A 1 23.20 -20.91 10.20
N ALA A 2 22.20 -20.48 9.44
CA ALA A 2 20.85 -20.21 9.92
C ALA A 2 19.93 -20.68 8.78
N GLU A 3 19.26 -21.81 9.00
CA GLU A 3 18.35 -22.43 8.02
C GLU A 3 17.09 -21.57 7.87
N SER A 4 16.92 -20.93 6.72
CA SER A 4 15.61 -20.39 6.32
C SER A 4 14.93 -21.40 5.41
N LYS A 5 13.91 -22.08 5.91
CA LYS A 5 13.00 -22.91 5.10
C LYS A 5 12.33 -22.00 4.06
N PHE A 6 12.62 -22.21 2.77
CA PHE A 6 11.96 -21.50 1.67
C PHE A 6 10.80 -22.35 1.09
N PRO A 7 9.54 -21.90 1.17
CA PRO A 7 8.40 -22.60 0.56
C PRO A 7 8.21 -22.25 -0.94
N ALA A 8 7.43 -23.10 -1.62
CA ALA A 8 7.30 -23.29 -3.08
C ALA A 8 6.89 -22.05 -3.92
N VAL A 9 7.10 -22.17 -5.24
CA VAL A 9 7.35 -21.08 -6.22
C VAL A 9 6.10 -20.49 -6.91
N SER A 10 4.86 -20.89 -6.62
CA SER A 10 3.75 -20.58 -7.55
C SER A 10 3.18 -19.15 -7.53
N ALA A 11 3.64 -18.21 -6.68
CA ALA A 11 3.07 -16.86 -6.63
C ALA A 11 4.07 -15.71 -6.31
N ARG A 12 5.38 -15.86 -6.54
CA ARG A 12 6.33 -14.78 -6.22
C ARG A 12 6.40 -13.74 -7.35
N ARG A 13 5.87 -12.54 -7.10
CA ARG A 13 6.05 -11.36 -7.96
C ARG A 13 7.35 -10.65 -7.55
N PHE A 14 8.32 -10.52 -8.45
CA PHE A 14 9.55 -9.74 -8.20
C PHE A 14 9.31 -8.27 -8.51
N VAL A 15 10.07 -7.35 -7.88
CA VAL A 15 9.88 -5.90 -8.05
C VAL A 15 11.23 -5.20 -8.24
N TRP A 16 11.31 -4.36 -9.27
CA TRP A 16 12.42 -3.46 -9.53
C TRP A 16 12.30 -2.15 -8.76
N SER A 17 13.42 -1.69 -8.21
CA SER A 17 13.62 -0.35 -7.66
C SER A 17 14.84 0.30 -8.33
N HIS A 18 14.72 1.58 -8.71
CA HIS A 18 15.76 2.30 -9.46
C HIS A 18 16.33 3.47 -8.63
N TYR A 19 17.66 3.51 -8.50
CA TYR A 19 18.42 4.51 -7.75
C TYR A 19 19.42 5.22 -8.68
N PRO A 20 19.01 6.29 -9.39
CA PRO A 20 19.86 7.01 -10.34
C PRO A 20 20.94 7.88 -9.66
N ASP A 21 20.63 8.45 -8.49
CA ASP A 21 21.50 9.39 -7.76
C ASP A 21 22.19 8.72 -6.55
N CYS A 22 22.72 7.51 -6.74
CA CYS A 22 23.28 6.68 -5.66
C CYS A 22 24.77 6.92 -5.36
N GLY A 23 25.41 7.89 -6.04
CA GLY A 23 26.85 8.13 -5.90
C GLY A 23 27.74 7.07 -6.56
N PHE A 24 27.18 6.12 -7.32
CA PHE A 24 27.96 5.18 -8.11
C PHE A 24 28.56 5.90 -9.33
N PRO A 25 29.90 5.94 -9.50
CA PRO A 25 30.48 6.47 -10.73
C PRO A 25 30.21 5.49 -11.87
N GLY A 26 29.85 6.00 -13.05
CA GLY A 26 29.61 5.14 -14.20
C GLY A 26 30.81 4.25 -14.49
N ARG A 27 30.62 2.94 -14.65
CA ARG A 27 31.72 2.00 -14.97
C ARG A 27 31.24 0.66 -15.53
N VAL A 28 32.12 0.01 -16.27
CA VAL A 28 31.91 -1.28 -16.93
C VAL A 28 33.06 -2.24 -16.64
N ASN A 29 32.82 -3.55 -16.75
CA ASN A 29 33.82 -4.60 -16.53
C ASN A 29 34.54 -4.52 -15.16
N HIS A 30 33.86 -3.96 -14.16
CA HIS A 30 34.27 -4.01 -12.77
C HIS A 30 33.82 -5.33 -12.14
N CYS A 31 34.48 -5.75 -11.08
CA CYS A 31 33.99 -6.87 -10.28
C CYS A 31 33.14 -6.36 -9.12
N ALA A 32 32.01 -7.02 -8.86
CA ALA A 32 31.17 -6.73 -7.70
C ALA A 32 31.08 -7.95 -6.80
N VAL A 33 31.29 -7.78 -5.50
CA VAL A 33 31.34 -8.88 -4.54
C VAL A 33 30.77 -8.48 -3.18
N LEU A 34 30.08 -9.41 -2.53
CA LEU A 34 29.58 -9.25 -1.17
C LEU A 34 30.64 -9.74 -0.18
N ALA A 35 31.13 -8.87 0.70
CA ALA A 35 32.10 -9.23 1.73
C ALA A 35 31.62 -8.79 3.12
N ARG A 36 31.98 -9.57 4.14
CA ARG A 36 31.60 -9.31 5.53
C ARG A 36 32.73 -8.59 6.26
N ASN A 37 32.43 -7.46 6.86
CA ASN A 37 33.39 -6.73 7.69
C ASN A 37 33.60 -7.47 9.02
N GLY A 38 34.85 -7.77 9.36
CA GLY A 38 35.21 -8.53 10.56
C GLY A 38 35.03 -7.75 11.88
N LYS A 39 34.94 -6.42 11.85
CA LYS A 39 34.78 -5.58 13.07
C LYS A 39 33.36 -5.58 13.62
N ASP A 40 32.37 -5.43 12.76
CA ASP A 40 30.95 -5.28 13.14
C ASP A 40 30.08 -6.44 12.64
N GLY A 41 30.62 -7.30 11.79
CA GLY A 41 29.90 -8.43 11.22
C GLY A 41 28.91 -8.05 10.12
N THR A 42 28.89 -6.77 9.68
CA THR A 42 28.01 -6.26 8.62
C THR A 42 28.52 -6.68 7.25
N SER A 43 27.63 -7.10 6.36
CA SER A 43 27.99 -7.38 4.97
C SER A 43 27.84 -6.11 4.13
N TYR A 44 28.75 -5.87 3.20
CA TYR A 44 28.69 -4.76 2.25
C TYR A 44 28.98 -5.25 0.84
N MET A 45 28.39 -4.59 -0.15
CA MET A 45 28.73 -4.81 -1.56
C MET A 45 29.93 -3.93 -1.92
N TYR A 46 30.95 -4.54 -2.52
CA TYR A 46 32.14 -3.86 -3.01
C TYR A 46 32.19 -3.92 -4.52
N SER A 47 32.55 -2.82 -5.17
CA SER A 47 32.82 -2.74 -6.60
C SER A 47 34.28 -2.34 -6.82
N LEU A 48 35.04 -3.16 -7.53
CA LEU A 48 36.49 -3.03 -7.71
C LEU A 48 36.83 -2.80 -9.18
N GLY A 49 37.64 -1.78 -9.44
CA GLY A 49 38.18 -1.47 -10.77
C GLY A 49 37.12 -1.29 -11.86
N GLY A 50 37.42 -1.79 -13.06
CA GLY A 50 36.66 -1.49 -14.27
C GLY A 50 37.08 -0.16 -14.89
N PHE A 51 36.40 0.23 -15.96
CA PHE A 51 36.67 1.49 -16.67
C PHE A 51 35.39 2.27 -16.93
N HIS A 52 35.54 3.56 -17.19
CA HIS A 52 34.48 4.47 -17.61
C HIS A 52 35.00 5.22 -18.83
N ALA A 53 34.19 5.33 -19.87
CA ALA A 53 34.46 6.29 -20.93
C ALA A 53 33.27 7.23 -21.08
N THR A 54 33.56 8.52 -21.01
CA THR A 54 32.56 9.57 -21.24
C THR A 54 32.16 9.63 -22.71
N ASP A 55 30.99 10.21 -22.99
CA ASP A 55 30.48 10.34 -24.36
C ASP A 55 31.40 11.21 -25.25
N GLU A 56 32.11 12.19 -24.67
CA GLU A 56 33.06 13.06 -25.37
C GLU A 56 34.38 12.33 -25.69
N GLU A 57 34.91 11.56 -24.73
CA GLU A 57 36.12 10.74 -24.90
C GLU A 57 35.96 9.70 -26.03
N ARG A 58 34.76 9.13 -26.20
CA ARG A 58 34.49 8.15 -27.27
C ARG A 58 34.40 8.76 -28.68
N VAL A 59 34.35 10.09 -28.79
CA VAL A 59 34.16 10.81 -30.06
C VAL A 59 35.44 11.46 -30.56
N GLU A 60 36.33 11.93 -29.68
CA GLU A 60 37.44 12.82 -30.06
C GLU A 60 38.86 12.24 -29.88
N THR A 61 39.08 11.24 -29.01
CA THR A 61 40.41 10.64 -28.77
C THR A 61 40.30 9.15 -28.45
N LEU A 62 41.39 8.37 -28.56
CA LEU A 62 41.48 7.08 -27.88
C LEU A 62 41.67 7.39 -26.39
N PRO A 63 40.73 7.04 -25.50
CA PRO A 63 40.89 7.37 -24.08
C PRO A 63 42.11 6.64 -23.51
N ASP A 64 42.84 7.31 -22.62
CA ASP A 64 43.96 6.73 -21.89
C ASP A 64 43.38 5.90 -20.73
N PHE A 65 43.11 4.61 -20.96
CA PHE A 65 42.32 3.76 -20.06
C PHE A 65 43.14 3.11 -18.93
N GLY A 66 44.46 3.32 -18.89
CA GLY A 66 45.38 2.50 -18.09
C GLY A 66 45.89 3.11 -16.79
N THR A 67 45.90 4.44 -16.64
CA THR A 67 46.79 5.04 -15.64
C THR A 67 46.18 5.13 -14.23
N GLY A 68 46.82 4.48 -13.25
CA GLY A 68 46.59 4.71 -11.82
C GLY A 68 46.21 3.49 -10.98
N PRO A 69 46.02 3.67 -9.66
CA PRO A 69 45.63 2.58 -8.75
C PRO A 69 44.19 2.13 -8.98
N ILE A 70 43.93 0.84 -8.73
CA ILE A 70 42.59 0.28 -8.68
C ILE A 70 41.80 0.98 -7.57
N ASP A 71 40.56 1.36 -7.87
CA ASP A 71 39.64 1.94 -6.90
C ASP A 71 38.68 0.88 -6.35
N ILE A 72 38.16 1.16 -5.15
CA ILE A 72 37.18 0.31 -4.47
C ILE A 72 36.03 1.19 -4.01
N LEU A 73 34.83 0.85 -4.46
CA LEU A 73 33.59 1.43 -3.97
C LEU A 73 32.92 0.46 -3.02
N CYS A 74 32.29 0.99 -1.99
CA CYS A 74 31.47 0.23 -1.04
C CYS A 74 30.07 0.81 -1.02
N MET A 75 29.06 -0.06 -1.07
CA MET A 75 27.66 0.34 -1.00
C MET A 75 27.10 0.12 0.40
N ASP A 76 26.52 1.17 0.98
CA ASP A 76 25.59 1.01 2.10
C ASP A 76 24.29 0.40 1.57
N ILE A 77 23.96 -0.79 2.07
CA ILE A 77 22.80 -1.56 1.62
C ILE A 77 21.48 -0.90 2.03
N ALA A 78 21.42 -0.25 3.19
CA ALA A 78 20.20 0.35 3.69
C ALA A 78 19.80 1.58 2.87
N THR A 79 20.78 2.33 2.36
CA THR A 79 20.51 3.54 1.57
C THR A 79 20.75 3.36 0.06
N CYS A 80 21.34 2.23 -0.36
CA CYS A 80 21.86 2.01 -1.71
C CYS A 80 22.82 3.12 -2.18
N ASN A 81 23.58 3.71 -1.26
CA ASN A 81 24.54 4.77 -1.60
C ASN A 81 25.95 4.19 -1.67
N TRP A 82 26.71 4.65 -2.66
CA TRP A 82 28.08 4.24 -2.88
C TRP A 82 29.05 5.28 -2.34
N VAL A 83 30.10 4.79 -1.68
CA VAL A 83 31.22 5.58 -1.18
C VAL A 83 32.53 4.99 -1.67
N ASN A 84 33.49 5.86 -2.00
CA ASN A 84 34.84 5.43 -2.33
C ASN A 84 35.61 5.11 -1.05
N ILE A 85 36.33 3.99 -1.05
CA ILE A 85 37.25 3.63 0.02
C ILE A 85 38.64 4.13 -0.35
N ASP A 86 39.10 5.14 0.40
CA ASP A 86 40.47 5.65 0.29
C ASP A 86 41.49 4.56 0.67
N CYS A 87 42.07 3.92 -0.34
CA CYS A 87 43.10 2.88 -0.17
C CYS A 87 44.52 3.46 -0.09
N VAL A 88 44.68 4.78 -0.16
CA VAL A 88 45.97 5.49 -0.15
C VAL A 88 46.08 6.28 1.16
N SER A 89 47.03 5.92 2.04
CA SER A 89 47.17 6.59 3.34
C SER A 89 47.56 8.07 3.21
N LYS A 90 46.80 8.97 3.84
CA LYS A 90 47.18 10.37 4.12
C LYS A 90 48.08 10.51 5.36
N THR A 91 49.12 9.68 5.51
CA THR A 91 50.02 9.79 6.67
C THR A 91 51.43 10.16 6.23
N GLU A 92 51.86 11.36 6.65
CA GLU A 92 53.24 11.88 6.64
C GLU A 92 54.20 11.09 7.56
N ASN A 93 53.97 9.81 7.84
CA ASN A 93 54.86 8.99 8.67
C ASN A 93 55.64 8.01 7.79
N LYS A 94 56.91 8.33 7.55
CA LYS A 94 57.86 7.60 6.67
C LYS A 94 58.33 6.24 7.20
N ASP A 95 57.82 5.74 8.33
CA ASP A 95 58.41 4.60 9.05
C ASP A 95 57.55 3.33 9.13
N ILE A 96 56.48 3.21 8.33
CA ILE A 96 55.81 1.91 8.12
C ILE A 96 55.91 1.55 6.65
N PRO A 97 56.77 0.59 6.25
CA PRO A 97 56.87 0.18 4.87
C PRO A 97 55.56 -0.53 4.46
N ILE A 98 54.83 0.06 3.51
CA ILE A 98 53.73 -0.62 2.80
C ILE A 98 54.37 -1.75 1.98
N ARG A 99 54.50 -2.95 2.56
CA ARG A 99 54.81 -4.15 1.77
C ARG A 99 53.56 -4.53 0.97
N GLY A 100 53.40 -3.97 -0.24
CA GLY A 100 52.35 -4.43 -1.17
C GLY A 100 52.03 -3.50 -2.34
N GLY A 101 51.86 -2.19 -2.09
CA GLY A 101 51.31 -1.26 -3.09
C GLY A 101 49.82 -1.50 -3.39
N VAL A 102 49.09 -0.47 -3.82
CA VAL A 102 47.74 -0.64 -4.37
C VAL A 102 47.87 -1.19 -5.79
N PRO A 103 47.13 -2.24 -6.19
CA PRO A 103 47.23 -2.79 -7.53
C PRO A 103 46.92 -1.78 -8.63
N PRO A 104 47.51 -1.93 -9.83
CA PRO A 104 47.11 -1.15 -11.01
C PRO A 104 45.64 -1.33 -11.34
N ARG A 105 45.01 -0.24 -11.80
CA ARG A 105 43.67 -0.24 -12.39
C ARG A 105 43.61 -1.25 -13.53
N ARG A 106 42.53 -2.03 -13.56
CA ARG A 106 42.29 -3.09 -14.54
C ARG A 106 40.81 -3.39 -14.68
N TYR A 107 40.43 -4.04 -15.75
CA TYR A 107 39.07 -4.51 -16.00
C TYR A 107 39.05 -5.99 -16.39
N GLY A 108 37.88 -6.62 -16.32
CA GLY A 108 37.72 -8.04 -16.70
C GLY A 108 38.40 -9.03 -15.76
N HIS A 109 38.81 -8.57 -14.57
CA HIS A 109 39.24 -9.42 -13.46
C HIS A 109 38.02 -10.04 -12.76
N ALA A 110 38.23 -11.16 -12.07
CA ALA A 110 37.20 -11.79 -11.26
C ALA A 110 37.60 -11.78 -9.78
N CYS A 111 36.61 -11.57 -8.91
CA CYS A 111 36.81 -11.58 -7.46
C CYS A 111 35.85 -12.55 -6.78
N VAL A 112 36.30 -13.10 -5.66
CA VAL A 112 35.46 -13.84 -4.71
C VAL A 112 35.76 -13.39 -3.29
N ALA A 113 34.77 -13.47 -2.40
CA ALA A 113 34.96 -13.15 -0.99
C ALA A 113 35.10 -14.42 -0.15
N TYR A 114 36.00 -14.37 0.83
CA TYR A 114 36.17 -15.40 1.84
C TYR A 114 36.54 -14.76 3.18
N GLY A 115 35.69 -14.98 4.19
CA GLY A 115 35.83 -14.29 5.47
C GLY A 115 35.69 -12.77 5.33
N ASP A 116 36.71 -12.04 5.76
CA ASP A 116 36.82 -10.58 5.66
C ASP A 116 37.72 -10.10 4.51
N LYS A 117 37.94 -10.98 3.52
CA LYS A 117 38.86 -10.76 2.41
C LYS A 117 38.18 -10.91 1.06
N ILE A 118 38.62 -10.12 0.11
CA ILE A 118 38.24 -10.20 -1.30
C ILE A 118 39.49 -10.62 -2.08
N PHE A 119 39.45 -11.81 -2.69
CA PHE A 119 40.51 -12.32 -3.54
C PHE A 119 40.20 -11.94 -4.99
N MET A 120 41.20 -11.39 -5.69
CA MET A 120 41.11 -10.91 -7.07
C MET A 120 42.18 -11.61 -7.91
N TYR A 121 41.76 -12.10 -9.08
CA TYR A 121 42.68 -12.69 -10.06
C TYR A 121 42.45 -12.10 -11.45
N GLY A 122 43.55 -11.98 -12.20
CA GLY A 122 43.54 -11.60 -13.60
C GLY A 122 43.15 -10.15 -13.88
N GLY A 123 42.54 -9.95 -15.05
CA GLY A 123 42.20 -8.66 -15.63
C GLY A 123 43.26 -8.17 -16.61
N PHE A 124 42.94 -7.06 -17.27
CA PHE A 124 43.76 -6.41 -18.28
C PHE A 124 43.77 -4.89 -18.10
N ASN A 125 44.87 -4.24 -18.48
CA ASN A 125 44.95 -2.81 -18.77
C ASN A 125 45.88 -2.56 -19.96
N ASP A 126 45.82 -1.35 -20.53
CA ASP A 126 46.59 -1.02 -21.74
C ASP A 126 48.10 -0.83 -21.47
N ASP A 127 48.49 -0.56 -20.22
CA ASP A 127 49.87 -0.25 -19.83
C ASP A 127 50.71 -1.49 -19.51
N ASP A 128 50.15 -2.42 -18.71
CA ASP A 128 50.81 -3.61 -18.18
C ASP A 128 50.33 -4.90 -18.87
N GLY A 129 49.25 -4.83 -19.65
CA GLY A 129 48.62 -5.99 -20.29
C GLY A 129 47.79 -6.82 -19.31
N SER A 130 47.83 -8.13 -19.50
CA SER A 130 47.08 -9.14 -18.74
C SER A 130 47.81 -9.56 -17.49
N PHE A 131 47.07 -9.71 -16.41
CA PHE A 131 47.64 -10.04 -15.11
C PHE A 131 47.49 -11.52 -14.77
N ARG A 132 48.49 -12.08 -14.08
CA ARG A 132 48.50 -13.47 -13.55
C ARG A 132 48.60 -13.55 -12.02
N VAL A 133 48.41 -12.42 -11.34
CA VAL A 133 48.70 -12.30 -9.91
C VAL A 133 47.42 -12.50 -9.10
N MET A 134 47.52 -13.24 -8.00
CA MET A 134 46.49 -13.28 -6.96
C MET A 134 46.72 -12.15 -5.97
N GLU A 135 45.73 -11.29 -5.81
CA GLU A 135 45.77 -10.16 -4.88
C GLU A 135 44.57 -10.25 -3.94
N CYS A 136 44.72 -9.71 -2.74
CA CYS A 136 43.71 -9.81 -1.72
C CYS A 136 43.46 -8.44 -1.08
N PHE A 137 42.22 -7.99 -1.03
CA PHE A 137 41.83 -6.82 -0.25
C PHE A 137 41.25 -7.25 1.10
N ASP A 138 41.87 -6.81 2.19
CA ASP A 138 41.38 -6.97 3.55
C ASP A 138 40.36 -5.87 3.85
N VAL A 139 39.09 -6.25 3.93
CA VAL A 139 37.98 -5.31 4.08
C VAL A 139 38.00 -4.66 5.46
N THR A 140 38.34 -5.42 6.49
CA THR A 140 38.37 -4.97 7.89
C THR A 140 39.43 -3.89 8.13
N ARG A 141 40.59 -4.04 7.49
CA ARG A 141 41.73 -3.13 7.58
C ARG A 141 41.78 -2.10 6.46
N SER A 142 40.96 -2.27 5.43
CA SER A 142 40.93 -1.45 4.23
C SER A 142 42.31 -1.37 3.56
N MET A 143 42.95 -2.53 3.35
CA MET A 143 44.29 -2.60 2.76
C MET A 143 44.48 -3.78 1.81
N TRP A 144 45.38 -3.59 0.83
CA TRP A 144 45.79 -4.64 -0.10
C TRP A 144 46.90 -5.52 0.49
N LEU A 145 46.79 -6.81 0.21
CA LEU A 145 47.72 -7.87 0.58
C LEU A 145 48.15 -8.59 -0.70
N LYS A 146 49.47 -8.76 -0.86
CA LYS A 146 50.02 -9.54 -1.95
C LYS A 146 50.01 -11.03 -1.57
N ILE A 147 49.42 -11.87 -2.42
CA ILE A 147 49.35 -13.31 -2.18
C ILE A 147 50.47 -14.01 -2.96
N HIS A 148 51.29 -14.78 -2.23
CA HIS A 148 52.29 -15.66 -2.83
C HIS A 148 51.65 -17.01 -3.14
N ALA A 149 51.00 -17.09 -4.29
CA ALA A 149 50.32 -18.31 -4.73
C ALA A 149 51.33 -19.38 -5.21
N THR A 150 51.10 -20.63 -4.85
CA THR A 150 51.81 -21.81 -5.35
C THR A 150 50.88 -22.68 -6.19
N ALA A 151 51.42 -23.69 -6.89
CA ALA A 151 50.64 -24.67 -7.63
C ALA A 151 51.05 -26.08 -7.22
N GLU A 152 50.09 -26.98 -7.11
CA GLU A 152 50.30 -28.40 -6.78
C GLU A 152 49.96 -29.27 -8.00
N GLY A 153 50.96 -29.97 -8.54
CA GLY A 153 50.76 -30.88 -9.67
C GLY A 153 50.40 -30.21 -11.01
N CYS A 154 50.44 -28.88 -11.09
CA CYS A 154 50.15 -28.11 -12.31
C CYS A 154 51.04 -26.86 -12.45
N SER A 155 50.96 -26.17 -13.59
CA SER A 155 51.46 -24.81 -13.74
C SER A 155 50.51 -23.80 -13.11
N LEU A 156 51.05 -22.67 -12.65
CA LEU A 156 50.22 -21.53 -12.27
C LEU A 156 49.33 -21.11 -13.45
N PRO A 157 48.09 -20.66 -13.19
CA PRO A 157 47.21 -20.23 -14.27
C PRO A 157 47.84 -19.09 -15.07
N GLN A 158 47.65 -19.10 -16.39
CA GLN A 158 48.11 -18.04 -17.28
C GLN A 158 47.37 -16.71 -17.05
N PRO A 159 47.94 -15.55 -17.45
CA PRO A 159 47.26 -14.27 -17.39
C PRO A 159 46.03 -14.25 -18.30
N ARG A 160 44.97 -13.54 -17.87
CA ARG A 160 43.67 -13.58 -18.55
C ARG A 160 42.70 -12.48 -18.10
N ASP A 161 41.77 -12.11 -18.98
CA ASP A 161 40.57 -11.35 -18.66
C ASP A 161 39.29 -12.12 -19.04
N GLY A 162 38.14 -11.64 -18.58
CA GLY A 162 36.83 -12.22 -18.93
C GLY A 162 36.58 -13.65 -18.42
N HIS A 163 37.41 -14.16 -17.52
CA HIS A 163 37.21 -15.47 -16.89
C HIS A 163 36.11 -15.42 -15.82
N ALA A 164 35.51 -16.57 -15.52
CA ALA A 164 34.46 -16.65 -14.50
C ALA A 164 34.97 -17.32 -13.23
N CYS A 165 34.60 -16.78 -12.08
CA CYS A 165 34.96 -17.32 -10.77
C CYS A 165 33.75 -17.45 -9.85
N THR A 166 33.78 -18.47 -8.99
CA THR A 166 32.82 -18.65 -7.90
C THR A 166 33.50 -19.32 -6.71
N ALA A 167 32.96 -19.16 -5.51
CA ALA A 167 33.55 -19.74 -4.30
C ALA A 167 32.57 -20.66 -3.58
N ASN A 168 33.11 -21.72 -2.98
CA ASN A 168 32.42 -22.55 -2.01
C ASN A 168 33.36 -22.80 -0.82
N GLY A 169 33.02 -22.24 0.34
CA GLY A 169 33.90 -22.25 1.49
C GLY A 169 35.23 -21.55 1.17
N ASN A 170 36.34 -22.23 1.44
CA ASN A 170 37.70 -21.73 1.19
C ASN A 170 38.21 -22.00 -0.24
N ILE A 171 37.42 -22.60 -1.12
CA ILE A 171 37.84 -22.91 -2.49
C ILE A 171 37.21 -21.94 -3.48
N MET A 172 38.05 -21.29 -4.28
CA MET A 172 37.67 -20.50 -5.46
C MET A 172 37.83 -21.37 -6.71
N TYR A 173 36.79 -21.49 -7.51
CA TYR A 173 36.81 -22.16 -8.81
C TYR A 173 36.91 -21.12 -9.91
N MET A 174 37.76 -21.35 -10.90
CA MET A 174 38.01 -20.45 -12.03
C MET A 174 38.00 -21.22 -13.34
N HIS A 175 37.24 -20.74 -14.33
CA HIS A 175 37.19 -21.32 -15.66
C HIS A 175 37.40 -20.27 -16.75
N GLY A 176 38.12 -20.66 -17.79
CA GLY A 176 38.24 -19.97 -19.08
C GLY A 176 38.86 -18.57 -19.01
N GLY A 177 38.47 -17.72 -19.97
CA GLY A 177 38.99 -16.36 -20.16
C GLY A 177 39.61 -16.14 -21.54
N PHE A 178 40.24 -14.98 -21.72
CA PHE A 178 40.98 -14.61 -22.92
C PHE A 178 42.38 -14.10 -22.54
N ASN A 179 43.41 -14.49 -23.30
CA ASN A 179 44.78 -14.01 -23.10
C ASN A 179 45.21 -13.17 -24.31
N PRO A 180 45.16 -11.83 -24.22
CA PRO A 180 45.57 -10.95 -25.31
C PRO A 180 47.09 -10.84 -25.52
N ASP A 181 47.93 -11.21 -24.54
CA ASP A 181 49.37 -10.89 -24.61
C ASP A 181 50.24 -11.99 -25.23
N ASP A 182 49.82 -13.25 -25.12
CA ASP A 182 50.61 -14.40 -25.57
C ASP A 182 50.13 -14.88 -26.95
N SER A 183 49.08 -15.70 -26.97
CA SER A 183 48.53 -16.35 -28.16
C SER A 183 47.34 -15.62 -28.78
N TYR A 184 46.88 -14.51 -28.17
CA TYR A 184 45.65 -13.81 -28.54
C TYR A 184 44.47 -14.79 -28.70
N SER A 185 44.28 -15.63 -27.67
CA SER A 185 43.44 -16.82 -27.74
C SER A 185 42.50 -16.95 -26.53
N PHE A 186 41.41 -17.69 -26.75
CA PHE A 186 40.51 -18.11 -25.68
C PHE A 186 41.16 -19.21 -24.83
N ILE A 187 40.69 -19.32 -23.59
CA ILE A 187 41.15 -20.27 -22.58
C ILE A 187 39.95 -21.13 -22.15
N ASP A 188 40.20 -22.40 -21.87
CA ASP A 188 39.24 -23.39 -21.37
C ASP A 188 39.71 -24.11 -20.10
N ASP A 189 40.90 -23.81 -19.57
CA ASP A 189 41.39 -24.47 -18.37
C ASP A 189 40.49 -24.21 -17.14
N PHE A 190 40.49 -25.18 -16.21
CA PHE A 190 39.62 -25.19 -15.05
C PHE A 190 40.43 -25.43 -13.78
N HIS A 191 40.46 -24.44 -12.89
CA HIS A 191 41.32 -24.43 -11.72
C HIS A 191 40.52 -24.25 -10.42
N ALA A 192 41.06 -24.81 -9.34
CA ALA A 192 40.65 -24.51 -7.97
C ALA A 192 41.80 -23.82 -7.23
N PHE A 193 41.50 -22.76 -6.49
CA PHE A 193 42.42 -22.08 -5.59
C PHE A 193 41.94 -22.23 -4.15
N ASN A 194 42.79 -22.80 -3.30
CA ASN A 194 42.54 -22.85 -1.87
C ASN A 194 42.98 -21.51 -1.24
N MET A 195 42.02 -20.74 -0.76
CA MET A 195 42.23 -19.41 -0.18
C MET A 195 42.89 -19.45 1.21
N ASP A 196 42.92 -20.61 1.89
CA ASP A 196 43.65 -20.77 3.15
C ASP A 196 45.13 -21.10 2.92
N THR A 197 45.42 -22.00 1.97
CA THR A 197 46.80 -22.46 1.69
C THR A 197 47.48 -21.68 0.56
N HIS A 198 46.73 -20.81 -0.13
CA HIS A 198 47.14 -20.08 -1.31
C HIS A 198 47.71 -20.98 -2.42
N THR A 199 47.10 -22.15 -2.62
CA THR A 199 47.57 -23.17 -3.57
C THR A 199 46.57 -23.37 -4.69
N TRP A 200 47.04 -23.36 -5.93
CA TRP A 200 46.29 -23.71 -7.13
C TRP A 200 46.35 -25.21 -7.41
N THR A 201 45.25 -25.76 -7.91
CA THR A 201 45.12 -27.12 -8.43
C THR A 201 44.37 -27.08 -9.75
N LEU A 202 44.88 -27.78 -10.76
CA LEU A 202 44.17 -27.99 -12.01
C LEU A 202 43.11 -29.09 -11.82
N LEU A 203 41.87 -28.80 -12.17
CA LEU A 203 40.76 -29.75 -12.08
C LEU A 203 40.61 -30.53 -13.39
N PRO A 204 40.19 -31.80 -13.33
CA PRO A 204 40.02 -32.62 -14.52
C PRO A 204 38.84 -32.12 -15.37
N GLN A 205 39.03 -32.20 -16.69
CA GLN A 205 38.04 -31.88 -17.70
C GLN A 205 37.99 -33.06 -18.69
N ASP A 206 37.00 -33.93 -18.51
CA ASP A 206 36.88 -35.19 -19.27
C ASP A 206 36.05 -35.05 -20.55
N ASN A 207 35.64 -33.83 -20.93
CA ASN A 207 34.69 -33.61 -22.04
C ASN A 207 35.24 -32.67 -23.12
N ASP A 208 35.44 -33.20 -24.33
CA ASP A 208 35.80 -32.43 -25.54
C ASP A 208 34.70 -31.44 -25.98
N GLU A 209 33.51 -31.49 -25.38
CA GLU A 209 32.38 -30.62 -25.73
C GLU A 209 32.42 -29.23 -25.05
N LEU A 210 33.27 -28.99 -24.04
CA LEU A 210 33.34 -27.68 -23.38
C LEU A 210 34.19 -26.71 -24.20
N LEU A 211 33.53 -25.74 -24.84
CA LEU A 211 34.20 -24.76 -25.70
C LEU A 211 35.06 -23.75 -24.90
N TYR A 212 36.20 -23.36 -25.48
CA TYR A 212 36.98 -22.20 -25.06
C TYR A 212 36.13 -20.93 -25.04
N ARG A 213 36.20 -20.11 -24.00
CA ARG A 213 35.28 -18.96 -23.88
C ARG A 213 35.73 -17.86 -22.91
N ASP A 214 35.25 -16.66 -23.18
CA ASP A 214 35.36 -15.49 -22.30
C ASP A 214 33.98 -14.90 -21.96
N PHE A 215 33.92 -14.06 -20.92
CA PHE A 215 32.76 -13.35 -20.41
C PHE A 215 31.50 -14.24 -20.20
N HIS A 216 31.71 -15.49 -19.78
CA HIS A 216 30.66 -16.39 -19.31
C HIS A 216 30.41 -16.19 -17.81
N THR A 217 29.43 -16.91 -17.25
CA THR A 217 29.24 -16.98 -15.80
C THR A 217 29.46 -18.39 -15.29
N LEU A 218 29.93 -18.50 -14.04
CA LEU A 218 30.13 -19.73 -13.31
C LEU A 218 29.53 -19.53 -11.92
N THR A 219 28.60 -20.39 -11.51
CA THR A 219 27.91 -20.26 -10.20
C THR A 219 27.90 -21.59 -9.46
N TYR A 220 28.41 -21.60 -8.23
CA TYR A 220 28.27 -22.75 -7.35
C TYR A 220 26.82 -22.91 -6.83
N ILE A 221 26.28 -24.12 -6.97
CA ILE A 221 25.01 -24.56 -6.40
C ILE A 221 25.23 -25.95 -5.80
N LYS A 222 24.47 -26.35 -4.77
CA LYS A 222 24.62 -27.60 -3.99
C LYS A 222 25.40 -28.76 -4.65
N GLY A 223 26.73 -28.78 -4.48
CA GLY A 223 27.61 -29.86 -4.97
C GLY A 223 28.02 -29.78 -6.46
N ALA A 224 27.61 -28.75 -7.19
CA ALA A 224 27.89 -28.56 -8.61
C ALA A 224 28.26 -27.10 -8.96
N LEU A 225 28.87 -26.92 -10.12
CA LEU A 225 29.11 -25.60 -10.71
C LEU A 225 28.32 -25.49 -12.01
N VAL A 226 27.52 -24.44 -12.15
CA VAL A 226 26.76 -24.17 -13.37
C VAL A 226 27.47 -23.11 -14.17
N LEU A 227 27.78 -23.44 -15.42
CA LEU A 227 28.32 -22.54 -16.42
C LEU A 227 27.25 -22.25 -17.49
N PHE A 228 27.13 -20.98 -17.86
CA PHE A 228 26.24 -20.56 -18.94
C PHE A 228 26.86 -19.44 -19.78
N GLY A 229 26.59 -19.50 -21.08
CA GLY A 229 26.95 -18.49 -22.07
C GLY A 229 28.46 -18.28 -22.22
N GLY A 230 28.82 -17.01 -22.42
CA GLY A 230 30.14 -16.59 -22.87
C GLY A 230 30.22 -16.43 -24.37
N ARG A 231 31.31 -15.82 -24.82
CA ARG A 231 31.68 -15.76 -26.23
C ARG A 231 32.80 -16.76 -26.48
N THR A 232 32.66 -17.48 -27.59
CA THR A 232 33.70 -18.32 -28.19
C THR A 232 33.92 -17.84 -29.64
N ASP A 233 34.70 -18.58 -30.41
CA ASP A 233 34.97 -18.30 -31.82
C ASP A 233 34.82 -19.61 -32.62
N VAL A 234 34.38 -19.50 -33.87
CA VAL A 234 34.27 -20.65 -34.79
C VAL A 234 35.61 -21.40 -34.93
N PHE A 235 36.74 -20.70 -34.78
CA PHE A 235 38.10 -21.24 -34.85
C PHE A 235 38.81 -21.23 -33.50
N ALA A 236 38.05 -21.26 -32.40
CA ALA A 236 38.60 -21.38 -31.06
C ALA A 236 39.62 -22.54 -30.98
N PRO A 237 40.77 -22.35 -30.30
CA PRO A 237 41.06 -21.26 -29.36
C PRO A 237 41.47 -19.93 -30.00
N MET A 238 41.74 -19.87 -31.30
CA MET A 238 42.21 -18.64 -31.95
C MET A 238 41.08 -17.62 -32.11
N PHE A 239 41.41 -16.34 -31.95
CA PHE A 239 40.48 -15.25 -32.24
C PHE A 239 40.49 -14.92 -33.74
N SER A 240 39.35 -15.14 -34.42
CA SER A 240 39.20 -14.92 -35.87
C SER A 240 38.22 -13.79 -36.22
N ASN A 241 37.66 -13.10 -35.21
CA ASN A 241 36.49 -12.21 -35.32
C ASN A 241 35.19 -12.91 -35.77
N GLN A 242 35.12 -14.23 -35.71
CA GLN A 242 33.90 -14.99 -36.00
C GLN A 242 33.34 -15.53 -34.68
N ASP A 243 32.75 -14.63 -33.91
CA ASP A 243 32.15 -14.93 -32.62
C ASP A 243 31.12 -16.07 -32.76
N ALA A 244 31.11 -16.98 -31.79
CA ALA A 244 30.07 -17.98 -31.60
C ALA A 244 29.56 -17.96 -30.16
N TYR A 245 28.31 -18.39 -29.96
CA TYR A 245 27.63 -18.35 -28.67
C TYR A 245 26.89 -19.66 -28.43
N GLU A 246 27.07 -20.23 -27.24
CA GLU A 246 26.39 -21.45 -26.82
C GLU A 246 25.13 -21.14 -26.00
N THR A 247 24.08 -21.93 -26.21
CA THR A 247 22.79 -21.85 -25.49
C THR A 247 22.66 -22.86 -24.36
N ASN A 248 23.48 -23.90 -24.36
CA ASN A 248 23.43 -24.97 -23.38
C ASN A 248 24.03 -24.53 -22.04
N PHE A 249 23.52 -25.15 -20.98
CA PHE A 249 24.10 -25.05 -19.64
C PHE A 249 25.10 -26.19 -19.46
N HIS A 250 26.11 -25.97 -18.64
CA HIS A 250 27.08 -26.99 -18.28
C HIS A 250 27.13 -27.13 -16.76
N GLU A 251 27.06 -28.37 -16.26
CA GLU A 251 27.13 -28.67 -14.84
C GLU A 251 28.39 -29.48 -14.54
N TYR A 252 29.29 -28.95 -13.72
CA TYR A 252 30.40 -29.72 -13.15
C TYR A 252 29.99 -30.31 -11.82
N ILE A 253 29.82 -31.62 -11.76
CA ILE A 253 29.47 -32.31 -10.52
C ILE A 253 30.77 -32.54 -9.73
N LEU A 254 30.92 -31.90 -8.56
CA LEU A 254 32.19 -31.88 -7.82
C LEU A 254 32.63 -33.28 -7.34
N ASP A 255 31.67 -34.10 -6.92
CA ASP A 255 31.94 -35.46 -6.42
C ASP A 255 32.37 -36.41 -7.55
N GLU A 256 31.77 -36.24 -8.74
CA GLU A 256 32.09 -37.03 -9.94
C GLU A 256 33.28 -36.46 -10.71
N LYS A 257 33.66 -35.20 -10.45
CA LYS A 257 34.70 -34.44 -11.13
C LYS A 257 34.52 -34.36 -12.65
N LYS A 258 33.28 -34.22 -13.10
CA LYS A 258 32.90 -34.31 -14.50
C LYS A 258 31.92 -33.22 -14.92
N TRP A 259 32.14 -32.67 -16.12
CA TRP A 259 31.19 -31.79 -16.81
C TRP A 259 30.08 -32.57 -17.49
N THR A 260 28.86 -32.08 -17.39
CA THR A 260 27.67 -32.58 -18.08
C THR A 260 27.01 -31.44 -18.84
N VAL A 261 26.78 -31.63 -20.15
CA VAL A 261 25.98 -30.71 -20.96
C VAL A 261 24.51 -30.88 -20.62
N VAL A 262 23.82 -29.77 -20.40
CA VAL A 262 22.40 -29.73 -20.06
C VAL A 262 21.64 -28.88 -21.06
N GLU A 263 20.68 -29.53 -21.72
CA GLU A 263 19.63 -28.89 -22.52
C GLU A 263 18.38 -28.76 -21.64
N PRO A 264 18.15 -27.59 -21.01
CA PRO A 264 17.03 -27.46 -20.10
C PRO A 264 15.70 -27.36 -20.85
N SER A 265 14.64 -27.82 -20.18
CA SER A 265 13.27 -27.57 -20.63
C SER A 265 12.82 -26.13 -20.30
N GLY A 266 11.75 -25.66 -20.94
CA GLY A 266 11.17 -24.34 -20.65
C GLY A 266 11.70 -23.23 -21.55
N TYR A 267 11.91 -22.04 -20.97
CA TYR A 267 12.40 -20.87 -21.70
C TYR A 267 13.83 -21.11 -22.23
N GLN A 268 14.06 -20.81 -23.51
CA GLN A 268 15.35 -21.01 -24.16
C GLN A 268 16.10 -19.67 -24.26
N PRO A 269 17.02 -19.36 -23.33
CA PRO A 269 17.78 -18.11 -23.40
C PRO A 269 18.74 -18.15 -24.59
N GLU A 270 18.80 -17.05 -25.35
CA GLU A 270 19.80 -16.87 -26.39
C GLU A 270 21.22 -16.86 -25.81
N GLY A 271 22.16 -17.50 -26.50
CA GLY A 271 23.58 -17.50 -26.13
C GLY A 271 24.10 -16.05 -26.05
N ARG A 272 24.87 -15.75 -25.01
CA ARG A 272 25.25 -14.36 -24.69
C ARG A 272 26.49 -14.28 -23.82
N ARG A 273 27.22 -13.18 -23.94
CA ARG A 273 28.35 -12.84 -23.07
C ARG A 273 28.06 -11.67 -22.15
N SER A 274 28.91 -11.51 -21.14
CA SER A 274 28.91 -10.38 -20.21
C SER A 274 27.56 -10.15 -19.51
N HIS A 275 26.86 -11.26 -19.24
CA HIS A 275 25.64 -11.30 -18.44
C HIS A 275 25.99 -11.52 -16.97
N CYS A 276 25.01 -11.35 -16.09
CA CYS A 276 25.15 -11.57 -14.66
C CYS A 276 24.52 -12.91 -14.26
N ALA A 277 25.06 -13.56 -13.24
CA ALA A 277 24.47 -14.76 -12.64
C ALA A 277 24.63 -14.72 -11.12
N VAL A 278 23.53 -14.97 -10.40
CA VAL A 278 23.53 -15.06 -8.94
C VAL A 278 22.87 -16.35 -8.48
N ARG A 279 23.43 -16.96 -7.44
CA ARG A 279 22.77 -18.08 -6.76
C ARG A 279 21.49 -17.59 -6.09
N TYR A 280 20.33 -17.98 -6.63
CA TYR A 280 19.00 -17.61 -6.13
C TYR A 280 18.54 -18.50 -4.96
N SER A 281 18.86 -19.80 -5.02
CA SER A 281 18.60 -20.74 -3.93
C SER A 281 19.61 -21.89 -3.95
N GLU A 282 19.37 -22.96 -3.19
CA GLU A 282 20.30 -24.10 -3.16
C GLU A 282 20.61 -24.69 -4.53
N ASN A 283 19.60 -24.73 -5.42
CA ASN A 283 19.65 -25.41 -6.73
C ASN A 283 19.24 -24.47 -7.88
N LYS A 284 19.20 -23.16 -7.65
CA LYS A 284 18.69 -22.21 -8.64
C LYS A 284 19.65 -21.06 -8.87
N VAL A 285 19.83 -20.70 -10.12
CA VAL A 285 20.65 -19.56 -10.56
C VAL A 285 19.76 -18.58 -11.31
N LEU A 286 19.80 -17.31 -10.93
CA LEU A 286 19.12 -16.22 -11.62
C LEU A 286 20.10 -15.50 -12.53
N TYR A 287 19.70 -15.28 -13.78
CA TYR A 287 20.49 -14.62 -14.81
C TYR A 287 19.86 -13.30 -15.21
N PHE A 288 20.69 -12.35 -15.63
CA PHE A 288 20.25 -11.06 -16.14
C PHE A 288 21.19 -10.50 -17.21
N GLY A 289 20.59 -9.95 -18.26
CA GLY A 289 21.27 -9.10 -19.23
C GLY A 289 22.24 -9.82 -20.16
N GLY A 290 23.22 -9.08 -20.68
CA GLY A 290 24.26 -9.59 -21.59
C GLY A 290 24.17 -9.04 -23.00
N TYR A 291 24.99 -9.60 -23.89
CA TYR A 291 25.04 -9.22 -25.30
C TYR A 291 25.39 -10.39 -26.22
N ASN A 292 24.81 -10.39 -27.41
CA ASN A 292 25.15 -11.29 -28.51
C ASN A 292 25.51 -10.45 -29.74
N SER A 293 26.72 -10.65 -30.29
CA SER A 293 27.21 -9.92 -31.47
C SER A 293 26.59 -10.40 -32.79
N LEU A 294 26.16 -11.66 -32.87
CA LEU A 294 25.54 -12.22 -34.07
C LEU A 294 24.15 -11.62 -34.32
N SER A 295 23.39 -11.38 -33.26
CA SER A 295 22.08 -10.72 -33.30
C SER A 295 22.15 -9.22 -33.01
N GLU A 296 23.34 -8.68 -32.75
CA GLU A 296 23.60 -7.30 -32.29
C GLU A 296 22.70 -6.85 -31.12
N ARG A 297 22.31 -7.80 -30.26
CA ARG A 297 21.29 -7.59 -29.24
C ARG A 297 21.88 -7.47 -27.85
N HIS A 298 21.53 -6.40 -27.15
CA HIS A 298 21.67 -6.31 -25.70
C HIS A 298 20.39 -6.86 -25.04
N PHE A 299 20.54 -7.48 -23.87
CA PHE A 299 19.43 -8.11 -23.15
C PHE A 299 19.15 -7.42 -21.81
N ASN A 300 17.92 -7.52 -21.34
CA ASN A 300 17.46 -7.19 -19.98
C ASN A 300 16.39 -8.17 -19.47
N ASP A 301 16.27 -9.33 -20.11
CA ASP A 301 15.48 -10.44 -19.61
C ASP A 301 16.06 -10.97 -18.30
N ILE A 302 15.19 -11.56 -17.50
CA ILE A 302 15.55 -12.30 -16.29
C ILE A 302 15.03 -13.71 -16.46
N PHE A 303 15.86 -14.69 -16.14
CA PHE A 303 15.42 -16.07 -16.09
C PHE A 303 16.11 -16.82 -14.95
N ILE A 304 15.45 -17.86 -14.45
CA ILE A 304 15.96 -18.73 -13.40
C ILE A 304 16.17 -20.12 -13.99
N TYR A 305 17.39 -20.63 -13.87
CA TYR A 305 17.71 -22.03 -14.12
C TYR A 305 17.54 -22.82 -12.81
N ASP A 306 16.75 -23.90 -12.85
CA ASP A 306 16.58 -24.87 -11.78
C ASP A 306 17.36 -26.14 -12.13
N SER A 307 18.49 -26.37 -11.47
CA SER A 307 19.35 -27.53 -11.75
C SER A 307 18.72 -28.86 -11.34
N LEU A 308 17.83 -28.85 -10.35
CA LEU A 308 17.17 -30.07 -9.89
C LEU A 308 16.21 -30.61 -10.94
N ASN A 309 15.48 -29.70 -11.60
CA ASN A 309 14.49 -30.04 -12.61
C ASN A 309 15.00 -29.85 -14.06
N ARG A 310 16.22 -29.32 -14.21
CA ARG A 310 16.80 -28.88 -15.50
C ARG A 310 15.78 -28.09 -16.32
N HIS A 311 15.25 -27.06 -15.69
CA HIS A 311 14.17 -26.23 -16.24
C HIS A 311 14.50 -24.75 -16.10
N VAL A 312 14.22 -23.98 -17.14
CA VAL A 312 14.42 -22.53 -17.16
C VAL A 312 13.07 -21.82 -17.19
N THR A 313 12.89 -20.88 -16.28
CA THR A 313 11.69 -20.03 -16.19
C THR A 313 12.05 -18.58 -16.46
N GLU A 314 11.45 -17.97 -17.48
CA GLU A 314 11.50 -16.53 -17.70
C GLU A 314 10.71 -15.81 -16.60
N ILE A 315 11.29 -14.77 -16.02
CA ILE A 315 10.67 -13.95 -14.99
C ILE A 315 10.41 -12.55 -15.52
N LYS A 316 9.22 -12.03 -15.25
CA LYS A 316 8.81 -10.66 -15.59
C LYS A 316 8.51 -9.88 -14.31
N PRO A 317 9.50 -9.20 -13.72
CA PRO A 317 9.29 -8.39 -12.52
C PRO A 317 8.42 -7.16 -12.80
N TYR A 318 7.75 -6.68 -11.75
CA TYR A 318 7.08 -5.38 -11.74
C TYR A 318 8.07 -4.25 -11.57
N GLY A 319 7.65 -3.02 -11.93
CA GLY A 319 8.53 -1.85 -11.92
C GLY A 319 9.25 -1.68 -13.27
N ILE A 320 10.18 -0.72 -13.32
CA ILE A 320 10.94 -0.43 -14.54
C ILE A 320 12.27 -1.20 -14.48
N PRO A 321 12.49 -2.17 -15.38
CA PRO A 321 13.76 -2.89 -15.42
C PRO A 321 14.88 -1.97 -15.90
N PRO A 322 16.15 -2.33 -15.61
CA PRO A 322 17.27 -1.68 -16.27
C PRO A 322 17.13 -1.80 -17.79
N VAL A 323 17.59 -0.78 -18.51
CA VAL A 323 17.70 -0.86 -19.98
C VAL A 323 18.59 -2.03 -20.38
N PRO A 324 18.39 -2.65 -21.57
CA PRO A 324 19.24 -3.72 -22.07
C PRO A 324 20.72 -3.40 -21.97
N ARG A 325 21.46 -4.17 -21.18
CA ARG A 325 22.83 -3.85 -20.81
C ARG A 325 23.70 -5.08 -20.58
N ARG A 326 25.01 -4.88 -20.67
CA ARG A 326 26.05 -5.88 -20.45
C ARG A 326 27.12 -5.35 -19.50
N ARG A 327 27.95 -6.24 -18.94
CA ARG A 327 29.14 -5.89 -18.12
C ARG A 327 28.81 -5.10 -16.85
N SER A 328 27.62 -5.33 -16.29
CA SER A 328 27.17 -4.76 -15.02
C SER A 328 27.72 -5.57 -13.84
N GLY A 329 27.98 -4.88 -12.72
CA GLY A 329 28.23 -5.54 -11.44
C GLY A 329 26.93 -6.05 -10.85
N HIS A 330 27.02 -7.13 -10.08
CA HIS A 330 25.88 -7.75 -9.45
C HIS A 330 26.27 -8.40 -8.13
N CYS A 331 25.34 -8.42 -7.17
CA CYS A 331 25.43 -9.19 -5.93
C CYS A 331 24.03 -9.57 -5.47
N ILE A 332 23.92 -10.67 -4.72
CA ILE A 332 22.70 -11.02 -3.98
C ILE A 332 22.94 -10.80 -2.50
N ILE A 333 22.02 -10.11 -1.83
CA ILE A 333 22.06 -9.87 -0.40
C ILE A 333 20.65 -10.15 0.15
N ASN A 334 20.55 -11.06 1.12
CA ASN A 334 19.27 -11.50 1.67
C ASN A 334 18.31 -11.98 0.57
N SER A 335 17.28 -11.19 0.25
CA SER A 335 16.27 -11.47 -0.78
C SER A 335 16.25 -10.38 -1.85
N GLU A 336 17.38 -9.73 -2.09
CA GLU A 336 17.53 -8.64 -3.05
C GLU A 336 18.74 -8.90 -3.95
N VAL A 337 18.57 -8.71 -5.25
CA VAL A 337 19.67 -8.73 -6.22
C VAL A 337 19.95 -7.30 -6.63
N ILE A 338 21.18 -6.85 -6.38
CA ILE A 338 21.63 -5.50 -6.73
C ILE A 338 22.39 -5.59 -8.04
N PHE A 339 22.10 -4.68 -8.95
CA PHE A 339 22.81 -4.47 -10.22
C PHE A 339 23.32 -3.04 -10.27
N CYS A 340 24.59 -2.86 -10.66
CA CYS A 340 25.18 -1.53 -10.77
C CYS A 340 26.00 -1.40 -12.06
N GLY A 341 25.87 -0.23 -12.69
CA GLY A 341 26.58 0.13 -13.91
C GLY A 341 26.32 -0.79 -15.11
N GLY A 342 27.39 -1.06 -15.86
CA GLY A 342 27.30 -1.72 -17.16
C GLY A 342 27.06 -0.74 -18.30
N THR A 343 26.89 -1.26 -19.51
CA THR A 343 26.75 -0.45 -20.72
C THR A 343 25.59 -0.86 -21.60
N SER A 344 24.93 0.13 -22.21
CA SER A 344 23.85 -0.05 -23.18
C SER A 344 24.06 0.81 -24.42
N PRO A 345 23.51 0.43 -25.59
CA PRO A 345 23.52 1.29 -26.76
C PRO A 345 22.58 2.49 -26.56
N ILE A 346 23.04 3.68 -26.91
CA ILE A 346 22.24 4.92 -27.02
C ILE A 346 22.40 5.50 -28.42
N GLU A 347 21.36 6.16 -28.92
CA GLU A 347 21.44 6.93 -30.16
C GLU A 347 21.75 8.40 -29.85
N ILE A 348 22.85 8.90 -30.41
CA ILE A 348 23.22 10.31 -30.33
C ILE A 348 23.32 10.92 -31.74
N MET A 349 23.11 12.23 -31.81
CA MET A 349 23.24 13.02 -33.02
C MET A 349 24.64 13.62 -33.09
N ILE A 350 25.47 13.15 -34.03
CA ILE A 350 26.78 13.73 -34.31
C ILE A 350 26.80 14.23 -35.75
N LYS A 351 27.06 15.53 -35.95
CA LYS A 351 27.13 16.17 -37.28
C LYS A 351 25.92 15.81 -38.17
N GLU A 352 24.72 15.96 -37.61
CA GLU A 352 23.42 15.66 -38.27
C GLU A 352 23.20 14.20 -38.69
N ARG A 353 24.05 13.27 -38.23
CA ARG A 353 23.87 11.82 -38.43
C ARG A 353 23.62 11.12 -37.09
N LYS A 354 22.63 10.22 -37.08
CA LYS A 354 22.42 9.31 -35.94
C LYS A 354 23.56 8.31 -35.86
N ARG A 355 24.21 8.21 -34.70
CA ARG A 355 25.20 7.18 -34.39
C ARG A 355 24.77 6.44 -33.13
N LYS A 356 24.93 5.12 -33.13
CA LYS A 356 24.80 4.32 -31.91
C LYS A 356 26.15 4.29 -31.22
N ILE A 357 26.20 4.80 -30.00
CA ILE A 357 27.36 4.65 -29.12
C ILE A 357 26.95 3.83 -27.90
N LEU A 358 27.93 3.31 -27.18
CA LEU A 358 27.70 2.66 -25.90
C LEU A 358 27.75 3.73 -24.80
N HIS A 359 26.77 3.73 -23.90
CA HIS A 359 26.71 4.59 -22.72
C HIS A 359 27.03 3.76 -21.48
N ASP A 360 27.88 4.28 -20.60
CA ASP A 360 28.25 3.63 -19.34
C ASP A 360 27.37 4.17 -18.21
N HIS A 361 26.65 3.27 -17.54
CA HIS A 361 25.65 3.67 -16.55
C HIS A 361 26.26 3.89 -15.16
N SER A 362 25.72 4.89 -14.45
CA SER A 362 26.03 5.25 -13.06
C SER A 362 24.88 4.92 -12.09
N ASP A 363 23.89 4.16 -12.55
CA ASP A 363 22.69 3.82 -11.78
C ASP A 363 22.87 2.52 -10.99
N THR A 364 22.03 2.37 -9.96
CA THR A 364 21.87 1.11 -9.21
C THR A 364 20.42 0.66 -9.29
N PHE A 365 20.22 -0.63 -9.57
CA PHE A 365 18.91 -1.27 -9.54
C PHE A 365 18.89 -2.35 -8.47
N VAL A 366 17.76 -2.46 -7.79
CA VAL A 366 17.49 -3.53 -6.83
C VAL A 366 16.29 -4.33 -7.30
N LEU A 367 16.48 -5.63 -7.47
CA LEU A 367 15.43 -6.60 -7.72
C LEU A 367 15.06 -7.29 -6.40
N SER A 368 13.91 -6.91 -5.82
CA SER A 368 13.37 -7.55 -4.63
C SER A 368 12.71 -8.88 -4.99
N LEU A 369 13.29 -9.98 -4.49
CA LEU A 369 12.81 -11.36 -4.70
C LEU A 369 11.66 -11.72 -3.75
N LEU A 370 11.55 -10.99 -2.65
CA LEU A 370 10.45 -11.03 -1.67
C LEU A 370 10.00 -9.58 -1.40
N PRO A 371 9.13 -8.99 -2.23
CA PRO A 371 8.72 -7.60 -2.05
C PRO A 371 7.92 -7.42 -0.76
N THR A 372 8.09 -6.26 -0.14
CA THR A 372 7.36 -5.86 1.07
C THR A 372 5.89 -5.53 0.75
N LEU A 373 4.99 -5.60 1.74
CA LEU A 373 3.60 -5.12 1.61
C LEU A 373 3.55 -3.68 1.08
N GLN A 374 4.53 -2.86 1.47
CA GLN A 374 4.66 -1.49 1.00
C GLN A 374 4.91 -1.43 -0.51
N GLN A 375 5.88 -2.20 -1.03
CA GLN A 375 6.17 -2.30 -2.47
C GLN A 375 4.98 -2.86 -3.25
N LEU A 376 4.28 -3.87 -2.72
CA LEU A 376 3.08 -4.43 -3.33
C LEU A 376 1.93 -3.43 -3.37
N ALA A 377 1.66 -2.71 -2.27
CA ALA A 377 0.64 -1.67 -2.23
C ALA A 377 0.95 -0.51 -3.19
N MET A 378 2.22 -0.16 -3.34
CA MET A 378 2.68 0.86 -4.30
C MET A 378 2.41 0.45 -5.76
N ILE A 379 2.61 -0.82 -6.11
CA ILE A 379 2.25 -1.35 -7.44
C ILE A 379 0.76 -1.18 -7.70
N VAL A 380 -0.07 -1.46 -6.68
CA VAL A 380 -1.53 -1.35 -6.81
C VAL A 380 -2.00 0.09 -6.94
N VAL A 381 -1.39 1.03 -6.22
CA VAL A 381 -1.66 2.47 -6.41
C VAL A 381 -1.47 2.86 -7.87
N LYS A 382 -0.45 2.33 -8.53
CA LYS A 382 -0.22 2.56 -9.97
C LYS A 382 -1.22 1.80 -10.86
N GLU A 383 -1.43 0.50 -10.65
CA GLU A 383 -2.32 -0.33 -11.48
C GLU A 383 -3.78 0.13 -11.42
N LEU A 384 -4.24 0.58 -10.25
CA LEU A 384 -5.60 1.06 -10.03
C LEU A 384 -5.74 2.58 -10.23
N GLU A 385 -4.69 3.27 -10.69
CA GLU A 385 -4.63 4.72 -10.89
C GLU A 385 -5.12 5.52 -9.67
N LEU A 386 -4.79 5.05 -8.45
CA LEU A 386 -5.19 5.71 -7.21
C LEU A 386 -4.45 7.03 -7.05
N ASP A 387 -5.14 8.02 -6.49
CA ASP A 387 -4.57 9.34 -6.26
C ASP A 387 -3.40 9.28 -5.26
N ALA A 388 -2.18 9.47 -5.75
CA ALA A 388 -0.98 9.44 -4.93
C ALA A 388 -0.72 10.77 -4.16
N ALA A 389 -1.45 11.87 -4.42
CA ALA A 389 -1.22 13.13 -3.71
C ALA A 389 -1.57 13.05 -2.22
N VAL A 390 -2.58 12.26 -1.87
CA VAL A 390 -3.02 12.09 -0.49
C VAL A 390 -2.04 11.26 0.33
N LEU A 391 -1.04 10.65 -0.30
CA LEU A 391 -0.04 9.84 0.39
C LEU A 391 1.02 10.70 1.09
N PRO A 392 1.53 10.26 2.26
CA PRO A 392 2.67 10.89 2.91
C PRO A 392 3.88 11.04 1.98
N ILE A 393 4.69 12.08 2.20
CA ILE A 393 5.79 12.44 1.29
C ILE A 393 6.81 11.32 1.07
N HIS A 394 7.12 10.53 2.11
CA HIS A 394 8.07 9.42 2.03
C HIS A 394 7.54 8.27 1.15
N ILE A 395 6.23 7.99 1.18
CA ILE A 395 5.60 6.99 0.31
C ILE A 395 5.61 7.46 -1.15
N ARG A 396 5.37 8.76 -1.38
CA ARG A 396 5.47 9.33 -2.73
C ARG A 396 6.89 9.23 -3.29
N GLN A 397 7.91 9.47 -2.46
CA GLN A 397 9.31 9.30 -2.85
C GLN A 397 9.62 7.84 -3.24
N GLN A 398 9.12 6.87 -2.48
CA GLN A 398 9.29 5.45 -2.82
C GLN A 398 8.49 5.03 -4.07
N LEU A 399 7.30 5.59 -4.28
CA LEU A 399 6.55 5.40 -5.53
C LEU A 399 7.35 5.90 -6.73
N CYS A 400 8.04 7.04 -6.61
CA CYS A 400 8.95 7.51 -7.65
C CYS A 400 10.08 6.53 -7.95
N ILE A 401 10.66 5.89 -6.92
CA ILE A 401 11.75 4.89 -7.06
C ILE A 401 11.28 3.65 -7.83
N ILE A 402 10.05 3.18 -7.60
CA ILE A 402 9.48 2.01 -8.30
C ILE A 402 8.98 2.36 -9.70
N CYS A 403 8.41 3.57 -9.87
CA CYS A 403 7.65 3.94 -11.06
C CYS A 403 8.39 4.88 -12.02
N ASN A 404 9.59 5.36 -11.64
CA ASN A 404 10.42 6.33 -12.36
C ASN A 404 9.66 7.57 -12.83
N ASN A 405 8.75 8.09 -12.00
CA ASN A 405 7.87 9.20 -12.38
C ASN A 405 8.26 10.48 -11.62
N LEU A 406 9.17 11.27 -12.21
CA LEU A 406 9.66 12.56 -11.68
C LEU A 406 8.55 13.64 -11.49
N GLU A 407 7.33 13.38 -11.99
CA GLU A 407 6.20 14.31 -12.04
C GLU A 407 5.33 14.38 -10.78
N LEU A 408 5.55 13.54 -9.77
CA LEU A 408 4.81 13.52 -8.50
C LEU A 408 5.16 14.70 -7.54
N ARG A 409 5.53 15.87 -8.09
CA ARG A 409 5.74 17.09 -7.29
C ARG A 409 4.39 17.74 -6.96
N PRO A 410 4.18 18.26 -5.73
CA PRO A 410 2.86 18.71 -5.25
C PRO A 410 2.13 19.74 -6.12
N LYS A 411 2.88 20.56 -6.89
CA LYS A 411 2.31 21.64 -7.72
C LYS A 411 1.72 21.17 -9.05
N THR A 412 2.12 20.01 -9.57
CA THR A 412 1.62 19.48 -10.86
C THR A 412 0.33 18.69 -10.68
N LEU A 413 0.16 18.08 -9.50
CA LEU A 413 -0.97 17.21 -9.17
C LEU A 413 -2.30 17.97 -9.14
N LEU A 414 -2.31 19.22 -8.67
CA LEU A 414 -3.49 20.12 -8.75
C LEU A 414 -3.93 20.43 -10.20
N LYS A 415 -3.01 20.44 -11.17
CA LYS A 415 -3.34 20.71 -12.59
C LYS A 415 -3.82 19.48 -13.34
N ILE A 416 -3.30 18.29 -13.00
CA ILE A 416 -3.73 17.02 -13.60
C ILE A 416 -5.10 16.60 -13.05
N MET A 417 -5.37 16.86 -11.76
CA MET A 417 -6.68 16.61 -11.13
C MET A 417 -7.82 17.43 -11.72
N ALA A 418 -7.53 18.63 -12.26
CA ALA A 418 -8.51 19.44 -12.95
C ALA A 418 -8.81 18.95 -14.38
N ALA A 419 -7.96 18.08 -14.96
CA ALA A 419 -8.01 17.72 -16.38
C ALA A 419 -8.54 16.30 -16.67
N LYS A 420 -8.63 15.39 -15.69
CA LYS A 420 -9.15 14.02 -15.89
C LYS A 420 -10.44 13.77 -15.11
N LYS A 421 -11.57 13.85 -15.81
CA LYS A 421 -12.90 13.41 -15.34
C LYS A 421 -12.93 11.88 -15.21
N THR A 422 -12.48 11.33 -14.07
CA THR A 422 -12.98 10.09 -13.41
C THR A 422 -12.01 9.67 -12.30
N VAL A 423 -11.90 10.44 -11.23
CA VAL A 423 -11.48 9.84 -9.95
C VAL A 423 -12.77 9.30 -9.32
N VAL A 424 -13.07 8.02 -9.52
CA VAL A 424 -14.07 7.34 -8.69
C VAL A 424 -13.48 7.32 -7.28
N ARG A 425 -13.93 8.22 -6.41
CA ARG A 425 -13.62 8.14 -4.97
C ARG A 425 -14.17 6.80 -4.48
N ARG A 426 -13.30 5.82 -4.25
CA ARG A 426 -13.68 4.48 -3.80
C ARG A 426 -13.87 4.51 -2.29
N PHE A 427 -15.09 4.34 -1.81
CA PHE A 427 -15.39 4.26 -0.37
C PHE A 427 -15.11 2.86 0.16
N VAL A 428 -14.89 2.74 1.47
CA VAL A 428 -14.52 1.48 2.13
C VAL A 428 -15.35 1.25 3.38
N TRP A 429 -15.92 0.06 3.54
CA TRP A 429 -16.54 -0.40 4.77
C TRP A 429 -15.51 -0.95 5.76
N SER A 430 -15.73 -0.72 7.04
CA SER A 430 -14.99 -1.34 8.15
C SER A 430 -15.95 -1.58 9.31
N GLN A 431 -15.85 -2.75 9.97
CA GLN A 431 -16.76 -3.14 11.06
C GLN A 431 -16.00 -3.32 12.38
N TYR A 432 -16.58 -2.81 13.47
CA TYR A 432 -16.04 -2.87 14.81
C TYR A 432 -17.06 -3.53 15.76
N PRO A 433 -17.08 -4.88 15.84
CA PRO A 433 -18.10 -5.61 16.60
C PRO A 433 -17.99 -5.47 18.13
N ASP A 434 -16.82 -5.08 18.68
CA ASP A 434 -16.55 -5.07 20.13
C ASP A 434 -16.17 -3.68 20.67
N CYS A 435 -16.82 -2.63 20.17
CA CYS A 435 -16.54 -1.24 20.56
C CYS A 435 -17.27 -0.77 21.83
N GLY A 436 -17.99 -1.66 22.51
CA GLY A 436 -18.76 -1.33 23.73
C GLY A 436 -20.08 -0.59 23.48
N PHE A 437 -20.55 -0.51 22.24
CA PHE A 437 -21.86 0.08 21.94
C PHE A 437 -23.00 -0.84 22.43
N PRO A 438 -24.05 -0.33 23.10
CA PRO A 438 -25.16 -1.15 23.55
C PRO A 438 -26.07 -1.57 22.38
N LEU A 439 -26.84 -2.65 22.57
CA LEU A 439 -27.96 -2.97 21.67
C LEU A 439 -28.98 -1.82 21.75
N ARG A 440 -29.21 -1.12 20.63
CA ARG A 440 -30.22 -0.06 20.56
C ARG A 440 -30.71 0.27 19.16
N VAL A 441 -31.95 0.70 19.11
CA VAL A 441 -32.71 1.00 17.89
C VAL A 441 -33.41 2.35 18.04
N ASN A 442 -33.45 3.12 16.95
CA ASN A 442 -34.23 4.37 16.86
C ASN A 442 -33.84 5.44 17.90
N HIS A 443 -32.56 5.42 18.26
CA HIS A 443 -31.89 6.47 19.02
C HIS A 443 -31.50 7.63 18.10
N CYS A 444 -31.17 8.78 18.68
CA CYS A 444 -30.59 9.89 17.92
C CYS A 444 -29.08 9.97 18.14
N SER A 445 -28.34 10.35 17.09
CA SER A 445 -26.90 10.56 17.17
C SER A 445 -26.50 11.94 16.73
N VAL A 446 -25.55 12.54 17.45
CA VAL A 446 -25.00 13.86 17.15
C VAL A 446 -23.50 13.90 17.46
N ILE A 447 -22.74 14.68 16.70
CA ILE A 447 -21.38 15.04 17.08
C ILE A 447 -21.42 16.35 17.84
N ALA A 448 -20.74 16.39 18.97
CA ALA A 448 -20.55 17.63 19.72
C ALA A 448 -19.14 17.68 20.31
N ARG A 449 -18.60 18.88 20.39
CA ARG A 449 -17.30 19.14 21.00
C ARG A 449 -17.47 19.28 22.50
N ASN A 450 -16.71 18.52 23.27
CA ASN A 450 -16.67 18.67 24.71
C ASN A 450 -15.80 19.89 25.07
N GLY A 451 -16.40 20.89 25.72
CA GLY A 451 -15.72 22.11 26.11
C GLY A 451 -14.60 21.90 27.14
N ARG A 452 -14.61 20.79 27.91
CA ARG A 452 -13.60 20.52 28.95
C ARG A 452 -12.26 20.06 28.39
N ASP A 453 -12.27 19.16 27.41
CA ASP A 453 -11.05 18.55 26.83
C ASP A 453 -10.80 19.00 25.39
N GLY A 454 -11.76 19.71 24.77
CA GLY A 454 -11.67 20.19 23.41
C GLY A 454 -11.74 19.09 22.34
N ARG A 455 -12.23 17.89 22.66
CA ARG A 455 -12.38 16.78 21.71
C ARG A 455 -13.81 16.67 21.19
N ASP A 456 -13.95 16.15 19.98
CA ASP A 456 -15.25 15.84 19.40
C ASP A 456 -15.67 14.41 19.77
N TYR A 457 -16.90 14.28 20.24
CA TYR A 457 -17.50 12.99 20.62
C TYR A 457 -18.75 12.76 19.79
N MET A 458 -18.96 11.51 19.38
CA MET A 458 -20.26 11.08 18.86
C MET A 458 -21.13 10.63 20.03
N TYR A 459 -22.29 11.24 20.20
CA TYR A 459 -23.26 10.88 21.21
C TYR A 459 -24.40 10.05 20.62
N SER A 460 -24.90 9.08 21.37
CA SER A 460 -26.08 8.27 21.06
C SER A 460 -27.07 8.40 22.22
N ILE A 461 -28.28 8.85 21.95
CA ILE A 461 -29.24 9.32 22.95
C ILE A 461 -30.57 8.56 22.81
N GLY A 462 -31.05 7.96 23.89
CA GLY A 462 -32.34 7.26 23.97
C GLY A 462 -32.50 6.08 23.01
N GLY A 463 -33.68 5.86 22.46
CA GLY A 463 -33.97 4.62 21.73
C GLY A 463 -34.38 3.48 22.65
N PHE A 464 -34.54 2.30 22.07
CA PHE A 464 -35.00 1.09 22.76
C PHE A 464 -34.31 -0.16 22.19
N HIS A 465 -34.42 -1.27 22.89
CA HIS A 465 -33.98 -2.58 22.47
C HIS A 465 -34.97 -3.62 23.00
N GLU A 466 -35.13 -4.73 22.29
CA GLU A 466 -35.92 -5.87 22.70
C GLU A 466 -35.11 -7.16 22.58
N THR A 467 -35.06 -7.93 23.67
CA THR A 467 -34.36 -9.21 23.75
C THR A 467 -35.07 -10.29 22.93
N ASP A 468 -34.36 -11.39 22.61
CA ASP A 468 -34.96 -12.50 21.87
C ASP A 468 -36.12 -13.17 22.63
N GLU A 469 -36.03 -13.25 23.97
CA GLU A 469 -37.10 -13.79 24.83
C GLU A 469 -38.36 -12.90 24.80
N GLU A 470 -38.17 -11.58 24.82
CA GLU A 470 -39.25 -10.60 24.72
C GLU A 470 -39.94 -10.63 23.35
N LYS A 471 -39.15 -10.74 22.28
CA LYS A 471 -39.65 -10.93 20.91
C LYS A 471 -40.49 -12.20 20.79
N GLU A 472 -40.00 -13.30 21.37
CA GLU A 472 -40.70 -14.58 21.36
C GLU A 472 -42.02 -14.50 22.15
N LYS A 473 -42.01 -13.91 23.36
CA LYS A 473 -43.22 -13.69 24.16
C LYS A 473 -44.24 -12.85 23.42
N ARG A 474 -43.83 -11.76 22.76
CA ARG A 474 -44.73 -10.93 21.95
C ARG A 474 -45.33 -11.70 20.77
N ILE A 475 -44.55 -12.53 20.11
CA ILE A 475 -45.01 -13.31 18.94
C ILE A 475 -45.96 -14.45 19.35
N ILE A 476 -45.72 -15.09 20.50
CA ILE A 476 -46.51 -16.24 20.96
C ILE A 476 -47.79 -15.80 21.68
N TYR A 477 -47.70 -14.80 22.56
CA TYR A 477 -48.77 -14.45 23.49
C TYR A 477 -49.51 -13.16 23.11
N ASP A 478 -49.12 -12.48 22.02
CA ASP A 478 -49.55 -11.10 21.67
C ASP A 478 -49.38 -10.12 22.85
N ASP A 479 -48.46 -10.46 23.74
CA ASP A 479 -48.13 -9.65 24.90
C ASP A 479 -47.24 -8.52 24.39
N ASN A 480 -47.62 -7.27 24.64
CA ASN A 480 -46.81 -6.11 24.29
C ASN A 480 -46.27 -5.49 25.58
N PRO A 481 -45.19 -6.04 26.17
CA PRO A 481 -44.72 -5.48 27.42
C PRO A 481 -44.25 -4.05 27.20
N TYR A 482 -44.55 -3.19 28.17
CA TYR A 482 -44.14 -1.80 28.19
C TYR A 482 -42.64 -1.75 28.48
N PHE A 483 -41.80 -1.86 27.44
CA PHE A 483 -40.34 -2.02 27.59
C PHE A 483 -39.57 -0.70 27.73
N ASN A 484 -40.24 0.43 27.56
CA ASN A 484 -39.59 1.72 27.41
C ASN A 484 -39.82 2.66 28.61
N THR A 485 -39.76 2.08 29.81
CA THR A 485 -39.95 2.77 31.09
C THR A 485 -38.60 3.22 31.67
N GLY A 486 -38.58 4.30 32.46
CA GLY A 486 -37.37 4.79 33.13
C GLY A 486 -36.66 5.98 32.45
N PRO A 487 -35.49 6.41 32.97
CA PRO A 487 -34.76 7.57 32.46
C PRO A 487 -34.09 7.28 31.10
N ILE A 488 -33.93 8.33 30.29
CA ILE A 488 -33.18 8.28 29.05
C ILE A 488 -31.71 8.01 29.33
N ASP A 489 -31.12 7.12 28.56
CA ASP A 489 -29.70 6.79 28.58
C ASP A 489 -28.96 7.50 27.45
N MET A 490 -27.66 7.66 27.64
CA MET A 490 -26.77 8.35 26.71
C MET A 490 -25.40 7.69 26.70
N TYR A 491 -24.86 7.47 25.51
CA TYR A 491 -23.54 6.90 25.31
C TYR A 491 -22.73 7.87 24.45
N CYS A 492 -21.43 7.93 24.66
CA CYS A 492 -20.54 8.70 23.81
C CYS A 492 -19.35 7.87 23.35
N MET A 493 -18.92 8.10 22.11
CA MET A 493 -17.75 7.46 21.51
C MET A 493 -16.62 8.47 21.40
N ASP A 494 -15.45 8.14 21.95
CA ASP A 494 -14.22 8.83 21.58
C ASP A 494 -13.87 8.41 20.15
N ILE A 495 -13.89 9.37 19.23
CA ILE A 495 -13.71 9.15 17.80
C ILE A 495 -12.28 8.68 17.49
N ALA A 496 -11.29 9.03 18.32
CA ALA A 496 -9.92 8.58 18.12
C ALA A 496 -9.72 7.11 18.50
N THR A 497 -10.50 6.58 19.44
CA THR A 497 -10.37 5.20 19.91
C THR A 497 -11.49 4.28 19.45
N CYS A 498 -12.57 4.83 18.86
CA CYS A 498 -13.80 4.11 18.50
C CYS A 498 -14.40 3.29 19.65
N ASN A 499 -14.24 3.76 20.90
CA ASN A 499 -14.78 3.08 22.09
C ASN A 499 -15.95 3.86 22.65
N TRP A 500 -17.04 3.16 22.90
CA TRP A 500 -18.24 3.71 23.52
C TRP A 500 -18.18 3.59 25.04
N VAL A 501 -18.64 4.65 25.69
CA VAL A 501 -18.81 4.71 27.14
C VAL A 501 -20.18 5.29 27.48
N GLU A 502 -20.79 4.77 28.53
CA GLU A 502 -22.03 5.34 29.07
C GLU A 502 -21.75 6.69 29.72
N VAL A 503 -22.60 7.68 29.44
CA VAL A 503 -22.51 9.03 30.00
C VAL A 503 -23.25 9.04 31.33
N ASN A 504 -22.49 9.18 32.42
CA ASN A 504 -23.06 9.36 33.76
C ASN A 504 -23.57 10.79 33.96
N PHE A 505 -24.79 10.92 34.49
CA PHE A 505 -25.43 12.21 34.74
C PHE A 505 -25.27 12.65 36.20
N ILE A 506 -25.10 13.95 36.42
CA ILE A 506 -25.19 14.54 37.76
C ILE A 506 -26.66 14.85 38.07
N CYS A 507 -27.31 14.02 38.87
CA CYS A 507 -28.65 14.30 39.39
C CYS A 507 -28.57 15.33 40.53
N GLY A 508 -29.07 16.54 40.30
CA GLY A 508 -29.01 17.61 41.28
C GLY A 508 -30.10 17.51 42.36
N ASP A 509 -29.76 16.95 43.52
CA ASP A 509 -30.20 17.46 44.82
C ASP A 509 -28.98 18.12 45.50
N ALA A 510 -28.55 19.28 45.00
CA ALA A 510 -27.46 20.05 45.60
C ALA A 510 -27.97 21.44 46.02
N LYS A 511 -27.65 21.79 47.27
CA LYS A 511 -28.14 22.95 48.01
C LYS A 511 -27.89 24.29 47.30
N LYS A 512 -28.81 25.22 47.60
CA LYS A 512 -28.82 26.67 47.31
C LYS A 512 -27.43 27.28 47.08
N GLU A 513 -27.23 27.86 45.90
CA GLU A 513 -26.86 29.27 45.73
C GLU A 513 -27.00 29.72 44.24
N GLU A 514 -27.61 30.89 44.08
CA GLU A 514 -27.72 31.81 42.93
C GLU A 514 -27.44 31.31 41.48
N VAL A 515 -28.42 30.63 40.86
CA VAL A 515 -28.51 30.47 39.38
C VAL A 515 -29.99 30.57 38.95
N PRO A 516 -30.36 31.24 37.83
CA PRO A 516 -31.75 31.42 37.37
C PRO A 516 -32.43 30.08 37.03
N PRO A 517 -33.76 30.02 36.82
CA PRO A 517 -34.61 28.88 37.20
C PRO A 517 -34.40 27.69 36.27
N ILE A 518 -33.40 26.85 36.54
CA ILE A 518 -33.14 25.64 35.80
C ILE A 518 -33.11 24.49 36.80
N ARG A 519 -34.26 23.82 36.95
CA ARG A 519 -34.40 22.54 37.64
C ARG A 519 -34.80 21.51 36.60
N GLY A 520 -33.94 20.53 36.32
CA GLY A 520 -34.23 19.41 35.42
C GLY A 520 -33.84 18.08 36.05
N GLY A 521 -34.77 17.11 36.03
CA GLY A 521 -34.45 15.70 36.19
C GLY A 521 -34.08 15.08 34.83
N VAL A 522 -33.52 13.87 34.84
CA VAL A 522 -33.20 13.12 33.60
C VAL A 522 -34.50 12.87 32.82
N PRO A 523 -34.58 13.19 31.51
CA PRO A 523 -35.78 12.95 30.72
C PRO A 523 -36.21 11.48 30.69
N PRO A 524 -37.50 11.18 30.52
CA PRO A 524 -37.96 9.81 30.26
C PRO A 524 -37.34 9.20 29.00
N ARG A 525 -37.05 7.89 29.05
CA ARG A 525 -36.62 7.06 27.91
C ARG A 525 -37.63 7.20 26.77
N ARG A 526 -37.15 7.40 25.55
CA ARG A 526 -37.98 7.65 24.36
C ARG A 526 -37.23 7.34 23.07
N TYR A 527 -37.96 7.14 21.99
CA TYR A 527 -37.40 6.94 20.65
C TYR A 527 -38.08 7.83 19.61
N GLY A 528 -37.48 7.93 18.42
CA GLY A 528 -38.02 8.77 17.33
C GLY A 528 -38.01 10.27 17.62
N HIS A 529 -37.26 10.70 18.63
CA HIS A 529 -36.88 12.08 18.87
C HIS A 529 -35.76 12.47 17.90
N ALA A 530 -35.52 13.77 17.74
CA ALA A 530 -34.39 14.27 16.97
C ALA A 530 -33.56 15.25 17.83
N CYS A 531 -32.25 15.20 17.63
CA CYS A 531 -31.29 16.02 18.35
C CYS A 531 -30.43 16.84 17.39
N VAL A 532 -29.96 17.99 17.86
CA VAL A 532 -28.90 18.78 17.22
C VAL A 532 -27.92 19.29 18.28
N ALA A 533 -26.66 19.47 17.91
CA ALA A 533 -25.64 20.03 18.78
C ALA A 533 -25.38 21.51 18.43
N TYR A 534 -25.20 22.34 19.46
CA TYR A 534 -24.80 23.74 19.32
C TYR A 534 -23.97 24.17 20.54
N GLY A 535 -22.74 24.64 20.29
CA GLY A 535 -21.78 24.93 21.36
C GLY A 535 -21.47 23.68 22.20
N ASP A 536 -21.58 23.80 23.52
CA ASP A 536 -21.39 22.72 24.49
C ASP A 536 -22.70 22.01 24.90
N LYS A 537 -23.74 22.11 24.04
CA LYS A 537 -25.10 21.66 24.33
C LYS A 537 -25.65 20.78 23.22
N ILE A 538 -26.48 19.81 23.62
CA ILE A 538 -27.27 18.98 22.72
C ILE A 538 -28.75 19.22 23.00
N PHE A 539 -29.48 19.71 22.01
CA PHE A 539 -30.90 19.98 22.07
C PHE A 539 -31.68 18.79 21.54
N MET A 540 -32.71 18.36 22.26
CA MET A 540 -33.58 17.24 21.93
C MET A 540 -35.03 17.69 21.94
N TYR A 541 -35.78 17.34 20.89
CA TYR A 541 -37.21 17.61 20.82
C TYR A 541 -38.01 16.34 20.52
N GLY A 542 -39.18 16.24 21.14
CA GLY A 542 -40.19 15.24 20.81
C GLY A 542 -39.80 13.80 21.13
N GLY A 543 -40.23 12.88 20.26
CA GLY A 543 -40.15 11.43 20.47
C GLY A 543 -41.36 10.89 21.22
N ARG A 544 -41.36 9.58 21.46
CA ARG A 544 -42.40 8.90 22.22
C ARG A 544 -41.88 7.73 23.05
N ASN A 545 -42.64 7.35 24.06
CA ASN A 545 -42.56 6.09 24.77
C ASN A 545 -43.96 5.49 24.93
N ASP A 546 -44.04 4.32 25.56
CA ASP A 546 -45.30 3.59 25.68
C ASP A 546 -46.12 4.06 26.89
N ASP A 547 -45.49 4.68 27.90
CA ASP A 547 -46.15 5.16 29.13
C ASP A 547 -46.74 6.57 28.98
N ASP A 548 -45.93 7.53 28.54
CA ASP A 548 -46.28 8.95 28.47
C ASP A 548 -46.78 9.37 27.08
N GLY A 549 -46.66 8.47 26.09
CA GLY A 549 -46.98 8.74 24.70
C GLY A 549 -45.96 9.67 24.04
N SER A 550 -46.42 10.63 23.24
CA SER A 550 -45.57 11.56 22.49
C SER A 550 -45.25 12.83 23.27
N PHE A 551 -43.99 13.26 23.23
CA PHE A 551 -43.53 14.42 24.00
C PHE A 551 -43.58 15.72 23.19
N ARG A 552 -43.88 16.83 23.89
CA ARG A 552 -43.91 18.21 23.35
C ARG A 552 -42.98 19.13 24.15
N VAL A 553 -41.75 18.69 24.38
CA VAL A 553 -40.79 19.38 25.24
C VAL A 553 -39.46 19.55 24.50
N MET A 554 -38.84 20.71 24.68
CA MET A 554 -37.44 20.97 24.32
C MET A 554 -36.57 20.73 25.55
N GLU A 555 -35.64 19.80 25.45
CA GLU A 555 -34.70 19.45 26.50
C GLU A 555 -33.27 19.64 25.96
N CYS A 556 -32.35 19.97 26.86
CA CYS A 556 -30.98 20.28 26.49
C CYS A 556 -30.03 19.53 27.42
N PHE A 557 -29.09 18.78 26.87
CA PHE A 557 -27.98 18.21 27.64
C PHE A 557 -26.78 19.15 27.59
N ASP A 558 -26.34 19.60 28.77
CA ASP A 558 -25.10 20.37 28.92
C ASP A 558 -23.92 19.40 29.05
N ILE A 559 -23.07 19.34 28.01
CA ILE A 559 -21.95 18.41 27.93
C ILE A 559 -20.93 18.73 29.01
N THR A 560 -20.61 20.02 29.18
CA THR A 560 -19.63 20.51 30.14
C THR A 560 -20.06 20.23 31.58
N ARG A 561 -21.35 20.21 31.90
CA ARG A 561 -21.85 19.94 33.26
C ARG A 561 -22.34 18.50 33.44
N SER A 562 -22.45 17.74 32.35
CA SER A 562 -23.01 16.38 32.33
C SER A 562 -24.39 16.32 32.99
N MET A 563 -25.27 17.25 32.63
CA MET A 563 -26.63 17.34 33.19
C MET A 563 -27.68 17.76 32.16
N TRP A 564 -28.91 17.33 32.40
CA TRP A 564 -30.07 17.70 31.60
C TRP A 564 -30.73 18.98 32.11
N LEU A 565 -31.10 19.84 31.18
CA LEU A 565 -31.77 21.11 31.40
C LEU A 565 -33.10 21.09 30.65
N LYS A 566 -34.18 21.48 31.32
CA LYS A 566 -35.47 21.69 30.66
C LYS A 566 -35.53 23.10 30.09
N ILE A 567 -35.83 23.24 28.81
CA ILE A 567 -35.91 24.54 28.14
C ILE A 567 -37.35 25.03 28.11
N HIS A 568 -37.56 26.24 28.63
CA HIS A 568 -38.84 26.94 28.56
C HIS A 568 -38.94 27.70 27.24
N ALA A 569 -39.22 26.98 26.16
CA ALA A 569 -39.33 27.56 24.82
C ALA A 569 -40.64 28.34 24.64
N THR A 570 -40.58 29.45 23.90
CA THR A 570 -41.74 30.25 23.49
C THR A 570 -41.89 30.24 21.96
N ALA A 571 -42.94 30.87 21.42
CA ALA A 571 -43.16 30.96 19.99
C ALA A 571 -43.48 32.40 19.60
N GLU A 572 -42.95 32.85 18.46
CA GLU A 572 -43.20 34.18 17.90
C GLU A 572 -44.14 34.07 16.69
N GLY A 573 -45.31 34.70 16.78
CA GLY A 573 -46.28 34.76 15.67
C GLY A 573 -46.86 33.41 15.23
N CYS A 574 -46.63 32.32 15.97
CA CYS A 574 -47.14 30.99 15.64
C CYS A 574 -47.48 30.16 16.89
N SER A 575 -48.10 28.99 16.70
CA SER A 575 -48.23 28.01 17.78
C SER A 575 -46.92 27.26 18.00
N LEU A 576 -46.61 26.95 19.26
CA LEU A 576 -45.56 26.00 19.60
C LEU A 576 -45.77 24.66 18.88
N PRO A 577 -44.69 24.00 18.39
CA PRO A 577 -44.83 22.72 17.70
C PRO A 577 -45.56 21.67 18.55
N ARG A 578 -46.30 20.78 17.92
CA ARG A 578 -47.02 19.69 18.62
C ARG A 578 -46.09 18.52 18.98
N SER A 579 -46.57 17.65 19.87
CA SER A 579 -45.91 16.38 20.18
C SER A 579 -45.83 15.49 18.94
N ARG A 580 -44.67 14.86 18.71
CA ARG A 580 -44.42 14.10 17.48
C ARG A 580 -43.23 13.16 17.59
N ASP A 581 -43.25 12.06 16.83
CA ASP A 581 -42.10 11.19 16.59
C ASP A 581 -41.76 11.06 15.09
N GLY A 582 -40.55 10.61 14.78
CA GLY A 582 -40.09 10.41 13.40
C GLY A 582 -39.96 11.71 12.59
N HIS A 583 -39.86 12.86 13.25
CA HIS A 583 -39.52 14.13 12.61
C HIS A 583 -38.02 14.20 12.33
N ALA A 584 -37.60 15.06 11.40
CA ALA A 584 -36.20 15.25 11.05
C ALA A 584 -35.73 16.65 11.47
N CYS A 585 -34.51 16.73 12.00
CA CYS A 585 -33.89 17.98 12.40
C CYS A 585 -32.52 18.18 11.75
N THR A 586 -32.19 19.43 11.45
CA THR A 586 -30.87 19.86 10.97
C THR A 586 -30.57 21.26 11.50
N ALA A 587 -29.30 21.67 11.59
CA ALA A 587 -28.94 22.96 12.17
C ALA A 587 -28.08 23.79 11.21
N ASN A 588 -28.25 25.12 11.29
CA ASN A 588 -27.38 26.11 10.66
C ASN A 588 -26.98 27.15 11.72
N GLY A 589 -25.75 27.06 12.23
CA GLY A 589 -25.33 27.90 13.35
C GLY A 589 -26.23 27.67 14.57
N ASN A 590 -26.80 28.74 15.11
CA ASN A 590 -27.69 28.71 16.28
C ASN A 590 -29.14 28.33 15.95
N ILE A 591 -29.50 28.13 14.68
CA ILE A 591 -30.87 27.80 14.28
C ILE A 591 -31.02 26.32 14.00
N MET A 592 -31.92 25.66 14.73
CA MET A 592 -32.38 24.30 14.48
C MET A 592 -33.64 24.33 13.61
N TYR A 593 -33.63 23.60 12.50
CA TYR A 593 -34.80 23.39 11.65
C TYR A 593 -35.40 22.02 11.92
N MET A 594 -36.72 21.97 12.15
CA MET A 594 -37.47 20.73 12.36
C MET A 594 -38.56 20.58 11.31
N HIS A 595 -38.58 19.46 10.60
CA HIS A 595 -39.58 19.17 9.58
C HIS A 595 -40.36 17.89 9.88
N GLY A 596 -41.68 17.96 9.67
CA GLY A 596 -42.59 16.82 9.67
C GLY A 596 -42.67 16.03 10.97
N GLY A 597 -42.95 14.73 10.85
CA GLY A 597 -43.21 13.79 11.95
C GLY A 597 -44.66 13.33 12.02
N LEU A 598 -44.93 12.33 12.86
CA LEU A 598 -46.26 11.85 13.19
C LEU A 598 -46.70 12.47 14.51
N ASP A 599 -47.77 13.27 14.49
CA ASP A 599 -48.47 13.67 15.71
C ASP A 599 -49.30 12.48 16.19
N VAL A 600 -48.81 11.78 17.23
CA VAL A 600 -49.42 10.54 17.74
C VAL A 600 -50.84 10.80 18.26
N GLY A 601 -51.07 11.94 18.93
CA GLY A 601 -52.37 12.25 19.52
C GLY A 601 -53.47 12.43 18.47
N SER A 602 -53.14 12.98 17.30
CA SER A 602 -54.07 13.14 16.18
C SER A 602 -53.90 12.11 15.05
N TYR A 603 -52.96 11.18 15.21
CA TYR A 603 -52.52 10.21 14.20
C TYR A 603 -52.28 10.85 12.81
N ARG A 604 -51.74 12.08 12.80
CA ARG A 604 -51.58 12.89 11.60
C ARG A 604 -50.11 13.05 11.24
N HIS A 605 -49.77 12.69 10.01
CA HIS A 605 -48.48 13.04 9.44
C HIS A 605 -48.43 14.54 9.16
N THR A 606 -47.35 15.19 9.59
CA THR A 606 -47.14 16.64 9.47
C THR A 606 -46.10 16.96 8.39
N ASN A 607 -46.21 18.16 7.82
CA ASN A 607 -45.31 18.74 6.82
C ASN A 607 -44.86 20.16 7.22
N ASP A 608 -45.06 20.56 8.47
CA ASP A 608 -44.66 21.87 8.99
C ASP A 608 -43.12 21.93 9.14
N LEU A 609 -42.55 23.09 8.82
CA LEU A 609 -41.13 23.40 9.03
C LEU A 609 -41.03 24.50 10.08
N TYR A 610 -40.45 24.17 11.22
CA TYR A 610 -40.14 25.14 12.27
C TYR A 610 -38.66 25.47 12.28
N ALA A 611 -38.34 26.72 12.64
CA ALA A 611 -37.02 27.16 13.05
C ALA A 611 -37.04 27.42 14.57
N PHE A 612 -36.05 26.92 15.29
CA PHE A 612 -35.84 27.16 16.71
C PHE A 612 -34.49 27.84 16.88
N ASP A 613 -34.50 29.02 17.49
CA ASP A 613 -33.30 29.73 17.87
C ASP A 613 -32.80 29.18 19.22
N MET A 614 -31.62 28.55 19.19
CA MET A 614 -31.00 27.90 20.35
C MET A 614 -30.37 28.89 21.34
N ASP A 615 -30.25 30.18 20.98
CA ASP A 615 -29.80 31.24 21.90
C ASP A 615 -30.99 31.89 22.62
N THR A 616 -32.08 32.15 21.90
CA THR A 616 -33.26 32.85 22.45
C THR A 616 -34.37 31.92 22.92
N TYR A 617 -34.31 30.63 22.56
CA TYR A 617 -35.33 29.61 22.81
C TYR A 617 -36.71 29.94 22.22
N ILE A 618 -36.72 30.63 21.08
CA ILE A 618 -37.93 31.02 20.36
C ILE A 618 -38.14 30.12 19.14
N TRP A 619 -39.37 29.60 19.00
CA TRP A 619 -39.85 28.92 17.81
C TRP A 619 -40.49 29.88 16.81
N THR A 620 -40.20 29.68 15.54
CA THR A 620 -40.84 30.36 14.40
C THR A 620 -41.32 29.32 13.39
N LEU A 621 -42.58 29.41 12.96
CA LEU A 621 -43.11 28.59 11.86
C LEU A 621 -42.72 29.20 10.52
N LEU A 622 -42.03 28.43 9.68
CA LEU A 622 -41.62 28.88 8.35
C LEU A 622 -42.72 28.65 7.30
N PRO A 623 -42.82 29.52 6.27
CA PRO A 623 -43.80 29.35 5.20
C PRO A 623 -43.62 28.02 4.45
N GLN A 624 -44.74 27.32 4.24
CA GLN A 624 -44.80 26.05 3.48
C GLN A 624 -45.14 26.29 2.00
N ASN A 625 -44.56 27.32 1.39
CA ASN A 625 -44.85 27.66 0.00
C ASN A 625 -44.33 26.56 -0.93
N SER A 626 -45.14 26.11 -1.88
CA SER A 626 -44.76 25.13 -2.89
C SER A 626 -45.66 25.25 -4.12
N ASP A 627 -45.14 24.85 -5.30
CA ASP A 627 -45.96 24.81 -6.53
C ASP A 627 -46.86 23.57 -6.59
N ARG A 628 -46.53 22.55 -5.79
CA ARG A 628 -47.24 21.28 -5.69
C ARG A 628 -47.45 20.92 -4.22
N HIS A 629 -48.52 20.20 -3.91
CA HIS A 629 -48.81 19.73 -2.55
C HIS A 629 -47.66 18.87 -2.00
N ILE A 630 -47.29 19.10 -0.74
CA ILE A 630 -46.25 18.34 -0.05
C ILE A 630 -46.92 17.57 1.08
N ALA A 631 -47.07 16.27 0.88
CA ALA A 631 -47.66 15.39 1.88
C ALA A 631 -46.80 15.35 3.16
N GLY A 632 -47.49 15.32 4.31
CA GLY A 632 -46.87 15.09 5.61
C GLY A 632 -46.24 13.71 5.70
N ARG A 633 -45.16 13.60 6.48
CA ARG A 633 -44.35 12.38 6.55
C ARG A 633 -43.65 12.18 7.89
N ASP A 634 -43.40 10.92 8.24
CA ASP A 634 -42.59 10.52 9.40
C ASP A 634 -41.44 9.57 8.98
N PHE A 635 -40.43 9.44 9.84
CA PHE A 635 -39.21 8.65 9.62
C PHE A 635 -38.50 8.94 8.29
N HIS A 636 -38.57 10.19 7.83
CA HIS A 636 -37.77 10.71 6.73
C HIS A 636 -36.47 11.32 7.27
N THR A 637 -35.55 11.70 6.40
CA THR A 637 -34.39 12.51 6.77
C THR A 637 -34.50 13.90 6.17
N ALA A 638 -33.86 14.89 6.80
CA ALA A 638 -33.77 16.26 6.32
C ALA A 638 -32.35 16.76 6.61
N THR A 639 -31.60 17.13 5.57
CA THR A 639 -30.19 17.54 5.68
C THR A 639 -29.98 18.91 5.05
N LEU A 640 -29.33 19.81 5.78
CA LEU A 640 -28.94 21.12 5.25
C LEU A 640 -27.72 21.01 4.33
N VAL A 641 -27.87 21.42 3.07
CA VAL A 641 -26.79 21.54 2.07
C VAL A 641 -27.02 22.80 1.23
N ASP A 642 -25.96 23.56 0.93
CA ASP A 642 -26.00 24.74 0.05
C ASP A 642 -27.19 25.71 0.33
N GLY A 643 -27.44 26.03 1.61
CA GLY A 643 -28.55 26.90 2.03
C GLY A 643 -29.96 26.33 1.76
N LYS A 644 -30.06 25.03 1.46
CA LYS A 644 -31.30 24.28 1.27
C LYS A 644 -31.43 23.16 2.29
N ILE A 645 -32.66 22.88 2.73
CA ILE A 645 -32.97 21.65 3.47
C ILE A 645 -33.46 20.62 2.46
N VAL A 646 -32.73 19.53 2.31
CA VAL A 646 -33.09 18.41 1.43
C VAL A 646 -33.74 17.32 2.26
N ALA A 647 -35.00 17.03 1.98
CA ALA A 647 -35.76 15.95 2.59
C ALA A 647 -35.97 14.79 1.61
N PHE A 648 -35.83 13.56 2.08
CA PHE A 648 -36.03 12.36 1.27
C PHE A 648 -36.75 11.26 2.06
N GLY A 649 -37.59 10.50 1.35
CA GLY A 649 -38.29 9.32 1.87
C GLY A 649 -39.31 9.62 2.98
N GLY A 650 -39.37 8.71 3.94
CA GLY A 650 -40.37 8.66 5.00
C GLY A 650 -41.65 7.94 4.60
N ARG A 651 -42.53 7.72 5.58
CA ARG A 651 -43.87 7.20 5.38
C ARG A 651 -44.87 8.36 5.31
N CYS A 652 -45.76 8.33 4.31
CA CYS A 652 -46.85 9.27 4.13
C CYS A 652 -48.18 8.53 3.88
N ASN A 653 -49.33 9.12 4.22
CA ASN A 653 -50.62 8.44 4.03
C ASN A 653 -51.04 8.33 2.54
N GLU A 654 -50.56 9.23 1.68
CA GLU A 654 -51.00 9.33 0.28
C GLU A 654 -50.28 8.32 -0.63
N ILE A 655 -48.95 8.30 -0.61
CA ILE A 655 -48.10 7.49 -1.52
C ILE A 655 -47.38 6.34 -0.78
N ARG A 656 -47.48 6.31 0.56
CA ARG A 656 -46.79 5.41 1.50
C ARG A 656 -45.27 5.53 1.52
N TYR A 657 -44.60 5.50 0.38
CA TYR A 657 -43.15 5.63 0.26
C TYR A 657 -42.79 6.45 -0.98
N GLU A 658 -42.45 7.72 -0.77
CA GLU A 658 -42.11 8.68 -1.84
C GLU A 658 -40.66 8.50 -2.32
N LYS A 659 -40.47 8.60 -3.64
CA LYS A 659 -39.15 8.54 -4.30
C LYS A 659 -38.61 9.94 -4.61
N ALA A 660 -39.47 10.95 -4.70
CA ALA A 660 -39.06 12.33 -4.95
C ALA A 660 -38.25 12.91 -3.78
N PHE A 661 -37.36 13.86 -4.12
CA PHE A 661 -36.64 14.70 -3.17
C PHE A 661 -37.38 16.02 -2.97
N PHE A 662 -37.28 16.59 -1.78
CA PHE A 662 -37.90 17.86 -1.43
C PHE A 662 -36.83 18.85 -1.01
N GLU A 663 -36.68 19.96 -1.72
CA GLU A 663 -35.70 21.00 -1.42
C GLU A 663 -36.39 22.26 -0.89
N TYR A 664 -36.15 22.63 0.37
CA TYR A 664 -36.56 23.93 0.92
C TYR A 664 -35.43 24.94 0.77
N SER A 665 -35.62 25.98 -0.05
CA SER A 665 -34.66 27.08 -0.10
C SER A 665 -34.87 28.02 1.08
N LEU A 666 -33.87 28.18 1.95
CA LEU A 666 -33.94 29.11 3.08
C LEU A 666 -34.06 30.56 2.61
N ASN A 667 -33.41 30.90 1.49
CA ASN A 667 -33.46 32.24 0.89
C ASN A 667 -34.84 32.55 0.28
N LYS A 668 -35.41 31.61 -0.46
CA LYS A 668 -36.71 31.80 -1.14
C LYS A 668 -37.92 31.47 -0.26
N LYS A 669 -37.70 30.83 0.89
CA LYS A 669 -38.75 30.31 1.79
C LYS A 669 -39.81 29.50 1.04
N LYS A 670 -39.34 28.58 0.19
CA LYS A 670 -40.17 27.79 -0.73
C LYS A 670 -39.60 26.40 -0.90
N TRP A 671 -40.48 25.41 -0.92
CA TRP A 671 -40.19 24.03 -1.27
C TRP A 671 -40.29 23.78 -2.77
N THR A 672 -39.40 22.93 -3.28
CA THR A 672 -39.41 22.39 -4.65
C THR A 672 -39.40 20.87 -4.58
N ILE A 673 -40.26 20.22 -5.36
CA ILE A 673 -40.22 18.77 -5.54
C ILE A 673 -39.27 18.46 -6.70
N VAL A 674 -38.31 17.58 -6.47
CA VAL A 674 -37.25 17.24 -7.42
C VAL A 674 -37.29 15.75 -7.71
N GLU A 675 -37.35 15.43 -9.01
CA GLU A 675 -37.13 14.09 -9.54
C GLU A 675 -35.74 14.08 -10.17
N PRO A 676 -34.71 13.59 -9.44
CA PRO A 676 -33.34 13.67 -9.94
C PRO A 676 -33.10 12.77 -11.13
N SER A 677 -32.13 13.18 -11.96
CA SER A 677 -31.55 12.32 -12.99
C SER A 677 -30.54 11.33 -12.37
N GLY A 678 -30.25 10.23 -13.08
CA GLY A 678 -29.31 9.20 -12.62
C GLY A 678 -29.98 8.07 -11.85
N TYR A 679 -29.32 7.58 -10.80
CA TYR A 679 -29.79 6.42 -10.01
C TYR A 679 -31.11 6.71 -9.32
N GLN A 680 -32.11 5.83 -9.44
CA GLN A 680 -33.43 6.04 -8.84
C GLN A 680 -33.57 5.26 -7.53
N PRO A 681 -33.27 5.84 -6.36
CA PRO A 681 -33.39 5.12 -5.10
C PRO A 681 -34.86 4.79 -4.81
N GLU A 682 -35.11 3.60 -4.26
CA GLU A 682 -36.44 3.24 -3.79
C GLU A 682 -36.90 4.12 -2.62
N GLY A 683 -38.19 4.45 -2.59
CA GLY A 683 -38.80 5.19 -1.50
C GLY A 683 -38.71 4.37 -0.20
N ARG A 684 -38.30 5.00 0.90
CA ARG A 684 -37.92 4.29 2.13
C ARG A 684 -38.07 5.15 3.37
N ARG A 685 -38.24 4.52 4.52
CA ARG A 685 -38.22 5.18 5.83
C ARG A 685 -37.07 4.70 6.70
N SER A 686 -36.77 5.45 7.75
CA SER A 686 -35.79 5.12 8.77
C SER A 686 -34.40 4.80 8.20
N HIS A 687 -34.02 5.51 7.13
CA HIS A 687 -32.69 5.49 6.53
C HIS A 687 -31.83 6.58 7.18
N CYS A 688 -30.53 6.55 6.88
CA CYS A 688 -29.57 7.55 7.34
C CYS A 688 -29.28 8.55 6.22
N ALA A 689 -29.01 9.80 6.57
CA ALA A 689 -28.58 10.82 5.62
C ALA A 689 -27.57 11.77 6.25
N VAL A 690 -26.41 11.96 5.60
CA VAL A 690 -25.36 12.86 6.07
C VAL A 690 -24.95 13.84 4.98
N ARG A 691 -24.58 15.06 5.39
CA ARG A 691 -23.96 16.03 4.50
C ARG A 691 -22.58 15.51 4.08
N TYR A 692 -22.43 15.11 2.83
CA TYR A 692 -21.18 14.59 2.26
C TYR A 692 -20.25 15.71 1.78
N SER A 693 -20.80 16.75 1.16
CA SER A 693 -20.06 17.95 0.76
C SER A 693 -20.98 19.18 0.83
N GLU A 694 -20.51 20.31 0.32
CA GLU A 694 -21.27 21.57 0.37
C GLU A 694 -22.70 21.43 -0.15
N ASN A 695 -22.86 20.74 -1.27
CA ASN A 695 -24.09 20.54 -2.05
C ASN A 695 -24.57 19.09 -2.14
N LYS A 696 -23.93 18.13 -1.43
CA LYS A 696 -24.23 16.69 -1.59
C LYS A 696 -24.63 16.03 -0.29
N VAL A 697 -25.62 15.14 -0.38
CA VAL A 697 -26.11 14.32 0.73
C VAL A 697 -25.86 12.86 0.40
N LEU A 698 -25.25 12.11 1.33
CA LEU A 698 -25.06 10.67 1.24
C LEU A 698 -26.15 9.97 2.06
N TYR A 699 -26.76 8.95 1.48
CA TYR A 699 -27.83 8.15 2.08
C TYR A 699 -27.38 6.70 2.26
N PHE A 700 -27.90 6.06 3.31
CA PHE A 700 -27.66 4.65 3.57
C PHE A 700 -28.89 3.95 4.19
N GLY A 701 -29.19 2.76 3.69
CA GLY A 701 -30.10 1.81 4.30
C GLY A 701 -31.57 2.23 4.30
N GLY A 702 -32.34 1.73 5.27
CA GLY A 702 -33.76 1.99 5.46
C GLY A 702 -34.66 0.78 5.17
N TYR A 703 -35.97 1.01 5.15
CA TYR A 703 -36.96 -0.03 4.89
C TYR A 703 -38.17 0.47 4.11
N ASN A 704 -38.70 -0.38 3.25
CA ASN A 704 -39.94 -0.16 2.51
C ASN A 704 -40.88 -1.35 2.73
N SER A 705 -41.98 -1.12 3.45
CA SER A 705 -42.97 -2.16 3.77
C SER A 705 -43.87 -2.55 2.60
N LYS A 706 -43.90 -1.79 1.49
CA LYS A 706 -44.70 -2.14 0.31
C LYS A 706 -44.07 -3.30 -0.47
N ILE A 707 -42.75 -3.39 -0.41
CA ILE A 707 -41.94 -4.44 -1.05
C ILE A 707 -41.19 -5.31 -0.03
N GLU A 708 -41.53 -5.16 1.26
CA GLU A 708 -40.96 -5.89 2.40
C GLU A 708 -39.42 -5.92 2.45
N ARG A 709 -38.77 -4.86 1.95
CA ARG A 709 -37.31 -4.84 1.75
C ARG A 709 -36.61 -3.90 2.72
N HIS A 710 -35.59 -4.44 3.38
CA HIS A 710 -34.54 -3.66 4.04
C HIS A 710 -33.43 -3.35 3.05
N PHE A 711 -32.78 -2.20 3.18
CA PHE A 711 -31.74 -1.77 2.27
C PHE A 711 -30.38 -1.63 2.98
N ASN A 712 -29.30 -1.76 2.21
CA ASN A 712 -27.92 -1.44 2.58
C ASN A 712 -27.16 -0.73 1.42
N ASP A 713 -27.89 -0.25 0.42
CA ASP A 713 -27.33 0.58 -0.66
C ASP A 713 -26.84 1.92 -0.10
N VAL A 714 -25.82 2.45 -0.77
CA VAL A 714 -25.29 3.79 -0.53
C VAL A 714 -25.50 4.59 -1.81
N PHE A 715 -26.04 5.80 -1.69
CA PHE A 715 -26.16 6.69 -2.84
C PHE A 715 -25.97 8.15 -2.42
N ILE A 716 -25.53 8.97 -3.37
CA ILE A 716 -25.29 10.39 -3.18
C ILE A 716 -26.29 11.17 -4.03
N TYR A 717 -26.94 12.15 -3.42
CA TYR A 717 -27.72 13.16 -4.11
C TYR A 717 -26.92 14.46 -4.21
N ASP A 718 -26.77 14.99 -5.42
CA ASP A 718 -26.23 16.31 -5.70
C ASP A 718 -27.38 17.31 -5.86
N SER A 719 -27.56 18.19 -4.87
CA SER A 719 -28.62 19.21 -4.84
C SER A 719 -28.38 20.40 -5.78
N LEU A 720 -27.17 20.54 -6.31
CA LEU A 720 -26.83 21.57 -7.28
C LEU A 720 -27.23 21.11 -8.69
N ASN A 721 -26.86 19.87 -9.03
CA ASN A 721 -27.13 19.29 -10.35
C ASN A 721 -28.44 18.48 -10.41
N GLN A 722 -29.10 18.28 -9.26
CA GLN A 722 -30.28 17.42 -9.11
C GLN A 722 -30.06 16.04 -9.74
N HIS A 723 -28.95 15.41 -9.35
CA HIS A 723 -28.48 14.14 -9.89
C HIS A 723 -28.11 13.19 -8.76
N THR A 724 -28.48 11.92 -8.90
CA THR A 724 -28.20 10.84 -7.96
C THR A 724 -27.23 9.82 -8.54
N VAL A 725 -26.30 9.34 -7.70
CA VAL A 725 -25.31 8.33 -8.06
C VAL A 725 -25.31 7.23 -7.01
N GLU A 726 -25.46 5.97 -7.44
CA GLU A 726 -25.22 4.81 -6.58
C GLU A 726 -23.73 4.67 -6.32
N VAL A 727 -23.39 4.39 -5.08
CA VAL A 727 -22.01 4.15 -4.65
C VAL A 727 -21.92 2.70 -4.19
N ILE A 728 -20.91 1.99 -4.69
CA ILE A 728 -20.59 0.61 -4.31
C ILE A 728 -19.26 0.65 -3.55
N PRO A 729 -19.28 0.69 -2.20
CA PRO A 729 -18.05 0.69 -1.42
C PRO A 729 -17.36 -0.69 -1.44
N PHE A 730 -16.04 -0.70 -1.24
CA PHE A 730 -15.24 -1.90 -1.02
C PHE A 730 -15.38 -2.41 0.41
N GLY A 731 -15.01 -3.67 0.63
CA GLY A 731 -15.16 -4.36 1.92
C GLY A 731 -16.54 -4.98 2.07
N ILE A 732 -16.76 -5.66 3.20
CA ILE A 732 -18.05 -6.31 3.49
C ILE A 732 -19.10 -5.23 3.82
N PRO A 733 -20.15 -5.07 2.99
CA PRO A 733 -21.21 -4.12 3.32
C PRO A 733 -21.98 -4.61 4.55
N PRO A 734 -22.45 -3.70 5.41
CA PRO A 734 -23.30 -4.07 6.52
C PRO A 734 -24.60 -4.72 6.02
N VAL A 735 -25.14 -5.62 6.84
CA VAL A 735 -26.45 -6.22 6.55
C VAL A 735 -27.53 -5.15 6.38
N PRO A 736 -28.51 -5.36 5.48
CA PRO A 736 -29.63 -4.43 5.29
C PRO A 736 -30.31 -4.05 6.60
N ARG A 737 -30.35 -2.75 6.89
CA ARG A 737 -30.75 -2.25 8.21
C ARG A 737 -31.44 -0.89 8.16
N ARG A 738 -32.19 -0.59 9.22
CA ARG A 738 -32.94 0.66 9.42
C ARG A 738 -32.79 1.15 10.86
N ARG A 739 -33.13 2.42 11.11
CA ARG A 739 -33.17 3.04 12.45
C ARG A 739 -31.81 3.03 13.16
N CYS A 740 -30.73 3.14 12.40
CA CYS A 740 -29.37 3.28 12.89
C CYS A 740 -29.13 4.73 13.34
N GLY A 741 -28.27 4.90 14.34
CA GLY A 741 -27.61 6.17 14.57
C GLY A 741 -26.55 6.39 13.51
N TYR A 742 -26.31 7.64 13.17
CA TYR A 742 -25.33 8.01 12.15
C TYR A 742 -24.74 9.38 12.42
N CYS A 743 -23.47 9.56 12.04
CA CYS A 743 -22.77 10.83 12.07
C CYS A 743 -21.65 10.83 11.02
N ILE A 744 -21.19 12.01 10.59
CA ILE A 744 -20.03 12.15 9.70
C ILE A 744 -18.94 12.97 10.40
N ILE A 745 -17.72 12.46 10.43
CA ILE A 745 -16.54 13.17 10.94
C ILE A 745 -15.29 12.78 10.15
N ASN A 746 -14.36 13.72 9.91
CA ASN A 746 -13.05 13.44 9.31
C ASN A 746 -13.08 12.61 8.01
N ASN A 747 -14.12 12.76 7.18
CA ASN A 747 -14.39 11.96 5.97
C ASN A 747 -14.77 10.49 6.24
N GLU A 748 -15.34 10.20 7.40
CA GLU A 748 -15.87 8.90 7.76
C GLU A 748 -17.33 9.04 8.17
N VAL A 749 -18.18 8.16 7.66
CA VAL A 749 -19.57 8.06 8.11
C VAL A 749 -19.66 6.90 9.08
N ILE A 750 -19.98 7.19 10.33
CA ILE A 750 -20.13 6.20 11.38
C ILE A 750 -21.61 5.86 11.49
N PHE A 751 -21.93 4.57 11.48
CA PHE A 751 -23.25 4.01 11.74
C PHE A 751 -23.18 3.14 12.98
N CYS A 752 -24.19 3.23 13.85
CA CYS A 752 -24.26 2.42 15.05
C CYS A 752 -25.67 1.88 15.28
N GLY A 753 -25.75 0.60 15.65
CA GLY A 753 -26.99 -0.11 15.96
C GLY A 753 -28.02 -0.17 14.83
N GLY A 754 -29.30 -0.09 15.21
CA GLY A 754 -30.44 -0.28 14.30
C GLY A 754 -30.92 -1.73 14.25
N THR A 755 -31.78 -2.04 13.25
CA THR A 755 -32.38 -3.37 13.11
C THR A 755 -32.24 -3.93 11.70
N SER A 756 -31.96 -5.23 11.59
CA SER A 756 -32.01 -6.00 10.34
C SER A 756 -32.98 -7.18 10.44
N PRO A 757 -33.50 -7.72 9.33
CA PRO A 757 -34.26 -8.95 9.35
C PRO A 757 -33.34 -10.14 9.70
N ARG A 758 -33.86 -11.09 10.48
CA ARG A 758 -33.23 -12.38 10.81
C ARG A 758 -34.33 -13.43 10.93
N ASP A 759 -34.03 -14.65 10.53
CA ASP A 759 -34.96 -15.76 10.71
C ASP A 759 -34.79 -16.41 12.10
N MET A 760 -35.90 -16.67 12.78
CA MET A 760 -35.96 -17.34 14.08
C MET A 760 -36.94 -18.51 14.00
N ILE A 761 -36.64 -19.61 14.69
CA ILE A 761 -37.55 -20.75 14.80
C ILE A 761 -38.37 -20.57 16.08
N ILE A 762 -39.68 -20.42 15.94
CA ILE A 762 -40.62 -20.28 17.05
C ILE A 762 -41.67 -21.38 16.88
N ASN A 763 -41.83 -22.25 17.89
CA ASN A 763 -42.72 -23.42 17.84
C ASN A 763 -42.51 -24.35 16.62
N GLY A 764 -41.27 -24.47 16.13
CA GLY A 764 -40.93 -25.30 14.95
C GLY A 764 -41.20 -24.63 13.59
N GLU A 765 -41.75 -23.41 13.56
CA GLU A 765 -41.95 -22.62 12.34
C GLU A 765 -40.89 -21.54 12.18
N LYS A 766 -40.44 -21.31 10.95
CA LYS A 766 -39.51 -20.24 10.61
C LYS A 766 -40.26 -18.90 10.49
N ARG A 767 -39.96 -17.95 11.38
CA ARG A 767 -40.54 -16.61 11.39
C ARG A 767 -39.45 -15.55 11.20
N SER A 768 -39.73 -14.53 10.39
CA SER A 768 -38.82 -13.40 10.22
C SER A 768 -39.01 -12.40 11.36
N VAL A 769 -37.95 -12.16 12.12
CA VAL A 769 -37.90 -11.22 13.25
C VAL A 769 -36.86 -10.13 12.98
N LEU A 770 -36.89 -9.07 13.78
CA LEU A 770 -35.86 -8.03 13.72
C LEU A 770 -34.75 -8.35 14.73
N HIS A 771 -33.52 -8.39 14.25
CA HIS A 771 -32.34 -8.44 15.08
C HIS A 771 -31.85 -7.02 15.35
N ASP A 772 -31.65 -6.70 16.62
CA ASP A 772 -31.13 -5.41 17.07
C ASP A 772 -29.60 -5.49 17.07
N HIS A 773 -28.94 -4.42 16.64
CA HIS A 773 -27.49 -4.39 16.51
C HIS A 773 -26.83 -3.57 17.61
N SER A 774 -25.63 -4.01 17.99
CA SER A 774 -24.69 -3.33 18.89
C SER A 774 -23.36 -3.03 18.18
N ASP A 775 -23.29 -3.23 16.87
CA ASP A 775 -22.07 -2.97 16.09
C ASP A 775 -21.92 -1.49 15.75
N THR A 776 -20.67 -1.07 15.60
CA THR A 776 -20.31 0.19 14.95
C THR A 776 -19.67 -0.12 13.61
N ILE A 777 -20.17 0.54 12.57
CA ILE A 777 -19.74 0.37 11.18
C ILE A 777 -19.27 1.72 10.67
N VAL A 778 -18.13 1.73 9.99
CA VAL A 778 -17.52 2.93 9.43
C VAL A 778 -17.47 2.82 7.92
N LEU A 779 -17.94 3.86 7.24
CA LEU A 779 -17.75 4.07 5.81
C LEU A 779 -16.69 5.16 5.61
N SER A 780 -15.48 4.77 5.28
CA SER A 780 -14.39 5.71 4.97
C SER A 780 -14.59 6.29 3.57
N LEU A 781 -14.79 7.60 3.49
CA LEU A 781 -15.02 8.34 2.23
C LEU A 781 -13.69 8.71 1.53
N LEU A 782 -12.60 8.66 2.30
CA LEU A 782 -11.20 8.76 1.84
C LEU A 782 -10.40 7.64 2.52
N PRO A 783 -10.23 6.48 1.88
CA PRO A 783 -9.54 5.35 2.49
C PRO A 783 -8.08 5.65 2.81
N THR A 784 -7.59 5.09 3.92
CA THR A 784 -6.18 5.16 4.32
C THR A 784 -5.30 4.30 3.40
N LEU A 785 -3.99 4.56 3.35
CA LEU A 785 -3.02 3.71 2.63
C LEU A 785 -3.09 2.26 3.10
N GLN A 786 -3.36 2.03 4.38
CA GLN A 786 -3.55 0.71 4.95
C GLN A 786 -4.81 0.02 4.40
N GLN A 787 -5.94 0.71 4.33
CA GLN A 787 -7.16 0.18 3.70
C GLN A 787 -6.95 -0.09 2.21
N LEU A 788 -6.24 0.79 1.48
CA LEU A 788 -5.89 0.58 0.08
C LEU A 788 -4.97 -0.64 -0.11
N ALA A 789 -4.02 -0.86 0.80
CA ALA A 789 -3.16 -2.05 0.81
C ALA A 789 -3.94 -3.34 1.13
N MET A 790 -4.97 -3.27 1.98
CA MET A 790 -5.83 -4.43 2.24
C MET A 790 -6.71 -4.77 1.03
N ILE A 791 -7.25 -3.77 0.33
CA ILE A 791 -7.93 -3.97 -0.96
C ILE A 791 -6.99 -4.66 -1.95
N ALA A 792 -5.75 -4.19 -2.03
CA ALA A 792 -4.73 -4.76 -2.91
C ALA A 792 -4.48 -6.25 -2.65
N VAL A 793 -4.37 -6.65 -1.38
CA VAL A 793 -4.16 -8.05 -1.00
C VAL A 793 -5.31 -8.94 -1.48
N LYS A 794 -6.55 -8.46 -1.35
CA LYS A 794 -7.76 -9.22 -1.69
C LYS A 794 -7.98 -9.30 -3.21
N GLU A 795 -7.84 -8.18 -3.93
CA GLU A 795 -8.06 -8.11 -5.39
C GLU A 795 -6.96 -8.82 -6.20
N LEU A 796 -5.72 -8.81 -5.71
CA LEU A 796 -4.59 -9.43 -6.41
C LEU A 796 -4.26 -10.84 -5.92
N GLU A 797 -5.10 -11.42 -5.04
CA GLU A 797 -4.93 -12.74 -4.45
C GLU A 797 -3.53 -12.95 -3.84
N LEU A 798 -3.00 -11.89 -3.20
CA LEU A 798 -1.69 -11.95 -2.58
C LEU A 798 -1.74 -12.89 -1.36
N ASP A 799 -0.71 -13.72 -1.18
CA ASP A 799 -0.66 -14.64 -0.05
C ASP A 799 -0.68 -13.87 1.28
N ALA A 800 -1.81 -13.92 1.97
CA ALA A 800 -1.98 -13.21 3.23
C ALA A 800 -1.10 -13.79 4.35
N ALA A 801 -0.56 -15.01 4.21
CA ALA A 801 0.26 -15.68 5.23
C ALA A 801 1.60 -14.99 5.48
N VAL A 802 2.12 -14.23 4.51
CA VAL A 802 3.36 -13.46 4.66
C VAL A 802 3.15 -12.12 5.40
N LEU A 803 1.91 -11.78 5.73
CA LEU A 803 1.58 -10.53 6.39
C LEU A 803 1.70 -10.64 7.93
N PRO A 804 2.13 -9.55 8.61
CA PRO A 804 2.10 -9.49 10.07
C PRO A 804 0.71 -9.86 10.62
N ILE A 805 0.68 -10.53 11.78
CA ILE A 805 -0.56 -11.06 12.39
C ILE A 805 -1.65 -10.00 12.53
N HIS A 806 -1.30 -8.77 12.93
CA HIS A 806 -2.25 -7.68 13.09
C HIS A 806 -2.91 -7.27 11.76
N ILE A 807 -2.18 -7.29 10.64
CA ILE A 807 -2.72 -7.03 9.31
C ILE A 807 -3.62 -8.18 8.86
N ARG A 808 -3.27 -9.43 9.16
CA ARG A 808 -4.12 -10.59 8.88
C ARG A 808 -5.45 -10.53 9.62
N GLN A 809 -5.44 -10.14 10.89
CA GLN A 809 -6.66 -9.94 11.69
C GLN A 809 -7.52 -8.81 11.11
N GLN A 810 -6.91 -7.72 10.68
CA GLN A 810 -7.64 -6.63 10.02
C GLN A 810 -8.21 -7.04 8.65
N LEU A 811 -7.48 -7.83 7.87
CA LEU A 811 -7.97 -8.41 6.61
C LEU A 811 -9.17 -9.34 6.80
N GLN A 812 -9.26 -10.05 7.93
CA GLN A 812 -10.43 -10.86 8.26
C GLN A 812 -11.66 -9.99 8.56
N ASN A 813 -11.45 -8.79 9.09
CA ASN A 813 -12.49 -7.81 9.39
C ASN A 813 -12.84 -6.90 8.17
N PHE A 814 -12.19 -7.12 7.02
CA PHE A 814 -12.28 -6.35 5.77
C PHE A 814 -12.91 -7.16 4.62
#